data_AF-A0A7M3XL70-F1
#
_entry.id   AF-A0A7M3XL70-F1
#
_cell.length_a   1.000
_cell.length_b   1.000
_cell.length_c   1.000
_cell.angle_alpha   90.00
_cell.angle_beta   90.00
_cell.angle_gamma   90.00
#
_symmetry.space_group_name_H-M   'P 1'
#
loop_
_entity.id
_entity.type
_entity.pdbx_description
1 polymer ?
#
loop_
_entity_poly.entity_id
_entity_poly.type
_entity_poly.pdbx_seq_one_letter_code
_entity_poly.pdbx_strand_id
1 'polypeptide(L)'
;MIARRYPIILITILLCSYAAPTLDNLTLSEVENSSKTSSRSVACSADVCISEVLVNAYGAETGAVGQNDWTSGEWVELHNHGTSLVDLSTWALEDHYNRPLSMTTNHVVYPSSATNLEVAPGDFIVLARNGDGGSCGFCLKNSNGMVNLKDATGSLVHTISWTSSPTEGTSLVEDASDPAADWVESATLSPGEANQGGTPVGPTYFSGDIIISEVMADAFPSYDNASYPGGEWVEIFNQGNTVIDLTGYYISDAAGNIIEMDEDHLIGYSANSDSLLMSPGATRIVAVNGSTSSGVLNNAVEKLRVHWPNGTIGDEVNWTTNEPGFSLSRVTGSDAMFISAYPTINSTNMDRMQNLPTMATDLFITEYLPSTNTTGNFPNGKWIEITNNGTTTVDVAGYSITNGKGEILIFDPATMVFNQTHSGITEVNSGERRLVVMSNNFDLHDYYEHLVMHDNLGNVVDSAWHSNYFGDNVSMVRDYDAMGAAWLPSNWLTPGEPEPGIEPYVAVDIIFTEVLPDSFGSDTQSWPNGEWLELFNNDTTAVDLTGWKLKASNSRSFTIGAHNLPLQSDAIIQPGEIALIALNGTNSFYLKQSTDIITLTDANAGIVDSVGWNHSSENISLVAPGSSHAGYTTSNPAGVTGWVEPAWSTPGELNPVWPLYEESNELVLTEYMGWCDANGNNYGDWIEVYNNDSTSINLSRWRIDTDNQRFFITQLGQNNVQDQNLIAVNQTLSTVLNPGEYALISLPRSILMPIDVIKLYNPDGMTISAANSHGDGIDPNSCDSWISDDGENWFSAAYPTPGAANV
;
A
#
# COMPACT_ATOMS: atom_id res chain seq x y z
N MET A 1 8.66 48.76 -63.84
CA MET A 1 9.01 49.37 -62.54
C MET A 1 8.23 48.61 -61.48
N ILE A 2 8.90 47.75 -60.69
CA ILE A 2 8.55 47.32 -59.32
C ILE A 2 9.70 46.39 -58.89
N ALA A 3 10.34 46.77 -57.80
CA ALA A 3 11.57 46.21 -57.28
C ALA A 3 11.31 45.15 -56.20
N ARG A 4 12.29 44.26 -56.07
CA ARG A 4 12.41 43.13 -55.12
C ARG A 4 12.22 43.53 -53.65
N ARG A 5 11.52 42.69 -52.88
CA ARG A 5 11.66 42.55 -51.41
C ARG A 5 11.51 41.07 -51.00
N TYR A 6 12.58 40.29 -51.13
CA TYR A 6 12.72 38.95 -50.54
C TYR A 6 14.08 38.77 -49.82
N PRO A 7 14.42 39.56 -48.77
CA PRO A 7 15.49 39.11 -47.86
C PRO A 7 15.20 39.28 -46.36
N ILE A 8 13.97 39.59 -45.92
CA ILE A 8 13.70 39.82 -44.48
C ILE A 8 13.20 38.55 -43.78
N ILE A 9 12.33 37.76 -44.43
CA ILE A 9 11.74 36.56 -43.80
C ILE A 9 12.78 35.46 -43.56
N LEU A 10 13.76 35.30 -44.46
CA LEU A 10 14.81 34.29 -44.31
C LEU A 10 15.81 34.62 -43.19
N ILE A 11 16.02 35.91 -42.88
CA ILE A 11 16.92 36.35 -41.80
C ILE A 11 16.26 36.15 -40.44
N THR A 12 14.95 36.36 -40.32
CA THR A 12 14.19 36.07 -39.08
C THR A 12 14.14 34.58 -38.73
N ILE A 13 14.03 33.69 -39.73
CA ILE A 13 14.00 32.24 -39.48
C ILE A 13 15.40 31.71 -39.11
N LEU A 14 16.47 32.26 -39.70
CA LEU A 14 17.85 31.89 -39.35
C LEU A 14 18.30 32.42 -37.97
N LEU A 15 17.76 33.56 -37.51
CA LEU A 15 18.04 34.07 -36.16
C LEU A 15 17.33 33.28 -35.05
N CYS A 16 16.13 32.73 -35.30
CA CYS A 16 15.46 31.88 -34.33
C CYS A 16 16.13 30.49 -34.18
N SER A 17 16.82 29.99 -35.21
CA SER A 17 17.58 28.73 -35.12
C SER A 17 18.94 28.86 -34.41
N TYR A 18 19.41 30.07 -34.11
CA TYR A 18 20.70 30.32 -33.44
C TYR A 18 20.57 30.59 -31.93
N ALA A 19 19.35 30.68 -31.38
CA ALA A 19 19.10 30.84 -29.95
C ALA A 19 18.67 29.55 -29.23
N ALA A 20 18.68 28.41 -29.94
CA ALA A 20 18.19 27.13 -29.43
C ALA A 20 19.11 26.37 -28.46
N PRO A 21 20.45 26.58 -28.39
CA PRO A 21 21.29 25.82 -27.44
C PRO A 21 21.89 26.68 -26.32
N THR A 22 21.10 27.54 -25.67
CA THR A 22 21.51 28.21 -24.41
C THR A 22 20.42 28.20 -23.33
N LEU A 23 19.46 27.29 -23.39
CA LEU A 23 18.37 27.14 -22.39
C LEU A 23 18.27 25.74 -21.77
N ASP A 24 19.27 24.88 -21.95
CA ASP A 24 19.42 23.64 -21.18
C ASP A 24 20.34 23.89 -19.97
N ASN A 25 19.82 24.58 -18.95
CA ASN A 25 20.22 24.40 -17.54
C ASN A 25 19.39 25.23 -16.54
N LEU A 26 18.05 25.20 -16.68
CA LEU A 26 17.16 25.61 -15.59
C LEU A 26 16.09 24.54 -15.42
N THR A 27 16.24 23.75 -14.37
CA THR A 27 15.25 22.80 -13.88
C THR A 27 13.93 23.51 -13.62
N LEU A 28 12.91 23.18 -14.41
CA LEU A 28 11.52 23.57 -14.16
C LEU A 28 10.97 22.59 -13.10
N SER A 29 10.76 23.07 -11.88
CA SER A 29 9.79 22.47 -10.97
C SER A 29 8.41 22.87 -11.48
N GLU A 30 7.61 21.91 -11.96
CA GLU A 30 6.19 22.14 -12.21
C GLU A 30 5.49 22.47 -10.89
N VAL A 31 5.26 23.77 -10.66
CA VAL A 31 4.18 24.22 -9.81
C VAL A 31 3.02 24.48 -10.76
N GLU A 32 1.98 23.66 -10.68
CA GLU A 32 0.68 23.94 -11.28
C GLU A 32 0.17 25.27 -10.71
N ASN A 33 0.44 26.38 -11.40
CA ASN A 33 -0.25 27.62 -11.12
C ASN A 33 -1.52 27.61 -11.98
N SER A 34 -2.59 27.08 -11.40
CA SER A 34 -3.94 27.23 -11.95
C SER A 34 -4.17 28.70 -12.28
N SER A 35 -4.67 28.97 -13.48
CA SER A 35 -4.93 30.35 -13.91
C SER A 35 -5.96 30.97 -12.95
N LYS A 36 -5.52 31.88 -12.08
CA LYS A 36 -6.40 32.72 -11.25
C LYS A 36 -7.41 33.41 -12.17
N THR A 37 -8.66 32.98 -12.10
CA THR A 37 -9.81 33.74 -12.62
C THR A 37 -9.80 35.11 -11.94
N SER A 38 -10.13 36.19 -12.68
CA SER A 38 -10.03 37.55 -12.14
C SER A 38 -10.87 37.71 -10.87
N SER A 39 -10.19 37.88 -9.73
CA SER A 39 -10.80 38.22 -8.44
C SER A 39 -11.60 39.52 -8.53
N ARG A 40 -12.65 39.65 -7.69
CA ARG A 40 -13.60 40.76 -7.67
C ARG A 40 -13.74 41.42 -6.29
N SER A 41 -12.85 41.13 -5.35
CA SER A 41 -12.81 41.89 -4.10
C SER A 41 -12.54 43.36 -4.41
N VAL A 42 -13.14 44.25 -3.63
CA VAL A 42 -12.97 45.70 -3.80
C VAL A 42 -12.56 46.28 -2.47
N ALA A 43 -11.47 47.05 -2.46
CA ALA A 43 -11.04 47.76 -1.27
C ALA A 43 -12.19 48.55 -0.64
N CYS A 44 -12.30 48.47 0.68
CA CYS A 44 -13.37 49.13 1.41
C CYS A 44 -13.40 50.64 1.17
N SER A 45 -14.61 51.18 0.99
CA SER A 45 -14.83 52.58 0.62
C SER A 45 -15.49 53.44 1.72
N ALA A 46 -15.69 52.90 2.92
CA ALA A 46 -16.29 53.60 4.06
C ALA A 46 -15.55 53.30 5.39
N ASP A 47 -16.02 53.92 6.47
CA ASP A 47 -15.47 53.75 7.82
C ASP A 47 -15.69 52.34 8.39
N VAL A 48 -16.75 51.65 7.98
CA VAL A 48 -17.07 50.26 8.40
C VAL A 48 -16.86 49.31 7.24
N CYS A 49 -16.06 48.27 7.47
CA CYS A 49 -15.64 47.30 6.47
C CYS A 49 -15.83 45.88 6.99
N ILE A 50 -16.10 44.92 6.09
CA ILE A 50 -15.91 43.50 6.40
C ILE A 50 -14.44 43.27 6.77
N SER A 51 -14.19 42.61 7.90
CA SER A 51 -12.85 42.28 8.41
C SER A 51 -12.56 40.79 8.37
N GLU A 52 -13.51 39.91 8.69
CA GLU A 52 -13.30 38.46 8.75
C GLU A 52 -14.60 37.72 8.41
N VAL A 53 -14.53 36.56 7.73
CA VAL A 53 -15.71 35.72 7.45
C VAL A 53 -15.42 34.24 7.64
N LEU A 54 -16.37 33.46 8.15
CA LEU A 54 -16.29 32.00 8.15
C LEU A 54 -17.39 31.43 7.26
N VAL A 55 -16.98 30.64 6.26
CA VAL A 55 -17.83 30.23 5.12
C VAL A 55 -17.89 28.72 4.92
N ASN A 56 -17.05 27.93 5.60
CA ASN A 56 -17.03 26.48 5.58
C ASN A 56 -17.00 25.98 7.03
N ALA A 57 -18.14 26.00 7.70
CA ALA A 57 -18.27 25.64 9.11
C ALA A 57 -18.40 24.12 9.30
N TYR A 58 -18.09 23.62 10.50
CA TYR A 58 -18.28 22.20 10.81
C TYR A 58 -19.75 21.79 10.75
N GLY A 59 -20.02 20.67 10.09
CA GLY A 59 -21.32 20.01 10.10
C GLY A 59 -22.39 20.71 9.26
N ALA A 60 -23.53 21.07 9.85
CA ALA A 60 -24.69 21.58 9.10
C ALA A 60 -24.60 23.08 8.73
N GLU A 61 -23.46 23.73 9.02
CA GLU A 61 -23.06 25.13 8.70
C GLU A 61 -23.99 26.25 9.19
N THR A 62 -25.13 25.88 9.77
CA THR A 62 -26.16 26.77 10.29
C THR A 62 -26.22 26.72 11.81
N GLY A 63 -25.20 26.16 12.47
CA GLY A 63 -25.13 26.02 13.91
C GLY A 63 -25.13 27.35 14.67
N ALA A 64 -25.23 27.25 15.99
CA ALA A 64 -25.13 28.41 16.85
C ALA A 64 -23.66 28.83 16.99
N VAL A 65 -23.35 30.11 16.81
CA VAL A 65 -21.98 30.63 16.89
C VAL A 65 -21.85 31.70 17.95
N GLY A 66 -20.69 31.76 18.61
CA GLY A 66 -20.38 32.74 19.62
C GLY A 66 -19.13 32.37 20.41
N GLN A 67 -18.92 33.03 21.55
CA GLN A 67 -17.67 32.92 22.32
C GLN A 67 -17.24 31.49 22.72
N ASN A 68 -18.19 30.55 22.78
CA ASN A 68 -17.91 29.16 23.13
C ASN A 68 -17.53 28.29 21.91
N ASP A 69 -17.94 28.71 20.71
CA ASP A 69 -17.73 27.98 19.46
C ASP A 69 -18.00 28.92 18.28
N TRP A 70 -16.96 29.21 17.51
CA TRP A 70 -17.04 30.04 16.32
C TRP A 70 -17.10 29.24 15.03
N THR A 71 -16.95 27.91 15.08
CA THR A 71 -16.69 27.07 13.89
C THR A 71 -17.88 26.24 13.46
N SER A 72 -18.94 26.11 14.27
CA SER A 72 -20.14 25.33 13.93
C SER A 72 -21.17 26.06 13.06
N GLY A 73 -20.93 27.32 12.68
CA GLY A 73 -21.80 28.05 11.76
C GLY A 73 -21.13 29.21 11.04
N GLU A 74 -21.76 29.67 9.95
CA GLU A 74 -21.26 30.78 9.13
C GLU A 74 -21.48 32.15 9.79
N TRP A 75 -20.50 33.04 9.65
CA TRP A 75 -20.58 34.41 10.18
C TRP A 75 -19.74 35.41 9.38
N VAL A 76 -20.08 36.69 9.54
CA VAL A 76 -19.39 37.84 8.93
C VAL A 76 -19.09 38.87 10.02
N GLU A 77 -17.84 39.28 10.11
CA GLU A 77 -17.39 40.34 11.00
C GLU A 77 -17.22 41.67 10.27
N LEU A 78 -17.62 42.75 10.94
CA LEU A 78 -17.41 44.12 10.52
C LEU A 78 -16.56 44.89 11.54
N HIS A 79 -15.63 45.69 11.05
CA HIS A 79 -14.79 46.57 11.87
C HIS A 79 -14.98 48.04 11.47
N ASN A 80 -15.15 48.91 12.47
CA ASN A 80 -15.19 50.35 12.26
C ASN A 80 -13.78 50.97 12.37
N HIS A 81 -13.11 51.12 11.24
CA HIS A 81 -11.81 51.79 11.13
C HIS A 81 -11.92 53.33 11.10
N GLY A 82 -13.14 53.88 11.15
CA GLY A 82 -13.42 55.31 11.15
C GLY A 82 -13.11 56.01 12.47
N THR A 83 -13.53 57.27 12.56
CA THR A 83 -13.32 58.11 13.77
C THR A 83 -14.62 58.47 14.51
N SER A 84 -15.76 58.01 14.01
CA SER A 84 -17.08 58.24 14.61
C SER A 84 -17.85 56.95 14.84
N LEU A 85 -18.75 56.97 15.83
CA LEU A 85 -19.74 55.93 16.07
C LEU A 85 -20.64 55.75 14.83
N VAL A 86 -20.84 54.52 14.37
CA VAL A 86 -21.71 54.19 13.23
C VAL A 86 -22.84 53.27 13.69
N ASP A 87 -24.09 53.61 13.34
CA ASP A 87 -25.25 52.74 13.54
C ASP A 87 -25.51 51.92 12.27
N LEU A 88 -25.47 50.60 12.40
CA LEU A 88 -25.67 49.63 11.33
C LEU A 88 -27.12 49.15 11.19
N SER A 89 -28.07 49.70 11.97
CA SER A 89 -29.47 49.27 11.98
C SER A 89 -30.22 49.35 10.63
N THR A 90 -29.68 50.10 9.68
CA THR A 90 -30.22 50.22 8.31
C THR A 90 -29.27 49.68 7.24
N TRP A 91 -28.18 49.03 7.62
CA TRP A 91 -27.22 48.41 6.71
C TRP A 91 -27.62 46.96 6.41
N ALA A 92 -27.04 46.38 5.36
CA ALA A 92 -27.31 45.00 4.98
C ALA A 92 -26.06 44.30 4.46
N LEU A 93 -25.98 42.99 4.72
CA LEU A 93 -25.09 42.07 4.02
C LEU A 93 -25.86 41.34 2.94
N GLU A 94 -25.26 41.09 1.79
CA GLU A 94 -25.83 40.26 0.72
C GLU A 94 -24.84 39.17 0.33
N ASP A 95 -25.35 37.94 0.16
CA ASP A 95 -24.55 36.83 -0.33
C ASP A 95 -24.39 36.85 -1.86
N HIS A 96 -23.75 35.81 -2.41
CA HIS A 96 -23.51 35.63 -3.85
C HIS A 96 -24.77 35.49 -4.71
N TYR A 97 -25.97 35.35 -4.12
CA TYR A 97 -27.25 35.37 -4.82
C TYR A 97 -28.06 36.65 -4.54
N ASN A 98 -27.42 37.69 -3.97
CA ASN A 98 -28.05 38.95 -3.58
C ASN A 98 -29.16 38.77 -2.53
N ARG A 99 -29.08 37.72 -1.70
CA ARG A 99 -30.05 37.50 -0.62
C ARG A 99 -29.58 38.27 0.62
N PRO A 100 -30.41 39.15 1.20
CA PRO A 100 -29.95 40.04 2.25
C PRO A 100 -30.02 39.40 3.65
N LEU A 101 -29.00 39.60 4.47
CA LEU A 101 -29.08 39.56 5.92
C LEU A 101 -29.32 40.99 6.42
N SER A 102 -30.54 41.26 6.90
CA SER A 102 -30.84 42.54 7.57
C SER A 102 -30.15 42.56 8.94
N MET A 103 -29.40 43.62 9.22
CA MET A 103 -28.71 43.75 10.50
C MET A 103 -29.73 44.06 11.60
N THR A 104 -29.93 43.11 12.51
CA THR A 104 -30.75 43.26 13.70
C THR A 104 -29.99 42.68 14.88
N THR A 105 -30.32 43.09 16.10
CA THR A 105 -29.65 42.57 17.31
C THR A 105 -29.74 41.06 17.47
N ASN A 106 -30.73 40.40 16.82
CA ASN A 106 -30.85 38.94 16.84
C ASN A 106 -29.76 38.21 16.01
N HIS A 107 -29.13 38.91 15.07
CA HIS A 107 -28.03 38.36 14.27
C HIS A 107 -26.67 38.69 14.88
N VAL A 108 -26.61 39.52 15.93
CA VAL A 108 -25.34 39.91 16.56
C VAL A 108 -24.90 38.81 17.52
N VAL A 109 -23.76 38.20 17.22
CA VAL A 109 -23.13 37.17 18.06
C VAL A 109 -21.96 37.72 18.87
N TYR A 110 -21.37 38.85 18.42
CA TYR A 110 -20.44 39.67 19.21
C TYR A 110 -20.72 41.16 19.00
N PRO A 111 -20.73 41.98 20.07
CA PRO A 111 -20.57 41.60 21.47
C PRO A 111 -21.77 40.82 22.01
N SER A 112 -21.54 39.96 23.00
CA SER A 112 -22.61 39.18 23.61
C SER A 112 -23.64 40.11 24.28
N SER A 113 -24.93 39.88 24.03
CA SER A 113 -26.04 40.72 24.54
C SER A 113 -26.13 42.14 23.95
N ALA A 114 -25.75 42.33 22.69
CA ALA A 114 -25.93 43.60 21.99
C ALA A 114 -27.39 44.11 22.08
N THR A 115 -27.57 45.37 22.49
CA THR A 115 -28.89 46.03 22.62
C THR A 115 -29.17 47.05 21.51
N ASN A 116 -28.17 47.33 20.68
CA ASN A 116 -28.20 48.20 19.52
C ASN A 116 -27.22 47.65 18.45
N LEU A 117 -27.06 48.38 17.35
CA LEU A 117 -26.12 48.08 16.26
C LEU A 117 -25.09 49.21 16.09
N GLU A 118 -24.76 49.86 17.20
CA GLU A 118 -23.79 50.97 17.22
C GLU A 118 -22.38 50.40 17.39
N VAL A 119 -21.48 50.70 16.45
CA VAL A 119 -20.08 50.26 16.47
C VAL A 119 -19.19 51.48 16.66
N ALA A 120 -18.46 51.55 17.78
CA ALA A 120 -17.59 52.69 18.08
C ALA A 120 -16.30 52.64 17.23
N PRO A 121 -15.54 53.75 17.12
CA PRO A 121 -14.26 53.75 16.43
C PRO A 121 -13.30 52.69 17.00
N GLY A 122 -12.82 51.79 16.15
CA GLY A 122 -11.93 50.68 16.50
C GLY A 122 -12.63 49.42 17.03
N ASP A 123 -13.97 49.43 17.13
CA ASP A 123 -14.72 48.27 17.62
C ASP A 123 -15.20 47.36 16.48
N PHE A 124 -15.48 46.11 16.84
CA PHE A 124 -15.92 45.05 15.95
C PHE A 124 -17.35 44.61 16.27
N ILE A 125 -18.06 44.11 15.26
CA ILE A 125 -19.36 43.46 15.42
C ILE A 125 -19.42 42.22 14.53
N VAL A 126 -19.83 41.09 15.10
CA VAL A 126 -19.94 39.81 14.37
C VAL A 126 -21.40 39.46 14.18
N LEU A 127 -21.78 39.17 12.93
CA LEU A 127 -23.12 38.87 12.50
C LEU A 127 -23.22 37.43 11.98
N ALA A 128 -24.20 36.67 12.46
CA ALA A 128 -24.46 35.30 12.04
C ALA A 128 -25.96 35.01 11.99
N ARG A 129 -26.35 33.96 11.25
CA ARG A 129 -27.73 33.44 11.31
C ARG A 129 -28.04 32.70 12.59
N ASN A 130 -27.02 32.14 13.23
CA ASN A 130 -27.05 31.60 14.58
C ASN A 130 -28.22 30.61 14.82
N GLY A 131 -28.28 29.50 14.07
CA GLY A 131 -29.22 28.43 14.37
C GLY A 131 -30.67 28.61 13.91
N ASP A 132 -30.95 29.49 12.93
CA ASP A 132 -32.34 29.80 12.54
C ASP A 132 -33.15 28.64 11.91
N GLY A 133 -32.49 27.52 11.58
CA GLY A 133 -33.11 26.26 11.10
C GLY A 133 -33.97 26.38 9.84
N GLY A 134 -33.86 27.50 9.11
CA GLY A 134 -34.75 27.87 8.00
C GLY A 134 -34.18 27.63 6.61
N SER A 135 -35.07 27.63 5.60
CA SER A 135 -34.68 27.60 4.18
C SER A 135 -33.77 28.78 3.82
N CYS A 136 -32.80 28.54 2.94
CA CYS A 136 -31.64 29.41 2.66
C CYS A 136 -32.01 30.87 2.28
N GLY A 137 -32.02 31.76 3.29
CA GLY A 137 -32.13 33.22 3.17
C GLY A 137 -30.79 33.81 2.74
N PHE A 138 -30.01 34.36 3.68
CA PHE A 138 -28.58 34.63 3.48
C PHE A 138 -27.78 33.34 3.71
N CYS A 139 -26.99 32.88 2.76
CA CYS A 139 -26.10 31.74 2.97
C CYS A 139 -24.81 31.94 2.20
N LEU A 140 -23.70 31.63 2.85
CA LEU A 140 -22.40 31.67 2.20
C LEU A 140 -22.22 30.38 1.40
N LYS A 141 -21.16 30.35 0.62
CA LYS A 141 -20.77 29.19 -0.19
C LYS A 141 -19.38 28.81 0.24
N ASN A 142 -19.14 27.51 0.35
CA ASN A 142 -17.81 27.03 0.71
C ASN A 142 -16.82 27.40 -0.40
N SER A 143 -17.22 27.33 -1.68
CA SER A 143 -16.35 27.75 -2.81
C SER A 143 -17.05 28.71 -3.77
N ASN A 144 -16.25 29.52 -4.48
CA ASN A 144 -16.73 30.50 -5.46
C ASN A 144 -17.82 31.43 -4.88
N GLY A 145 -17.61 31.88 -3.64
CA GLY A 145 -18.54 32.70 -2.87
C GLY A 145 -18.16 34.18 -2.84
N MET A 146 -19.08 35.00 -2.34
CA MET A 146 -18.85 36.43 -2.12
C MET A 146 -19.82 36.98 -1.06
N VAL A 147 -19.42 38.08 -0.42
CA VAL A 147 -20.26 38.89 0.47
C VAL A 147 -20.17 40.36 0.10
N ASN A 148 -21.32 41.03 0.03
CA ASN A 148 -21.43 42.47 -0.18
C ASN A 148 -21.93 43.17 1.08
N LEU A 149 -21.28 44.25 1.47
CA LEU A 149 -21.73 45.19 2.50
C LEU A 149 -22.36 46.42 1.84
N LYS A 150 -23.59 46.77 2.22
CA LYS A 150 -24.30 47.97 1.73
C LYS A 150 -24.66 48.91 2.87
N ASP A 151 -24.50 50.21 2.63
CA ASP A 151 -24.87 51.27 3.58
C ASP A 151 -26.39 51.53 3.64
N ALA A 152 -26.78 52.48 4.50
CA ALA A 152 -28.17 52.93 4.69
C ALA A 152 -28.86 53.46 3.43
N THR A 153 -28.11 53.87 2.40
CA THR A 153 -28.64 54.35 1.12
C THR A 153 -28.80 53.23 0.09
N GLY A 154 -28.34 52.02 0.42
CA GLY A 154 -28.24 50.88 -0.49
C GLY A 154 -26.99 50.92 -1.38
N SER A 155 -26.04 51.81 -1.11
CA SER A 155 -24.78 51.89 -1.86
C SER A 155 -23.82 50.80 -1.39
N LEU A 156 -23.09 50.20 -2.33
CA LEU A 156 -22.10 49.17 -2.04
C LEU A 156 -20.86 49.78 -1.38
N VAL A 157 -20.47 49.25 -0.23
CA VAL A 157 -19.38 49.73 0.63
C VAL A 157 -18.14 48.85 0.50
N HIS A 158 -18.32 47.52 0.57
CA HIS A 158 -17.25 46.53 0.52
C HIS A 158 -17.78 45.26 -0.16
N THR A 159 -16.99 44.67 -1.05
CA THR A 159 -17.23 43.34 -1.63
C THR A 159 -16.01 42.47 -1.39
N ILE A 160 -16.23 41.26 -0.89
CA ILE A 160 -15.20 40.25 -0.71
C ILE A 160 -15.55 39.00 -1.52
N SER A 161 -14.56 38.31 -2.07
CA SER A 161 -14.75 37.05 -2.81
C SER A 161 -13.72 35.99 -2.45
N TRP A 162 -14.06 34.72 -2.68
CA TRP A 162 -13.15 33.58 -2.58
C TRP A 162 -13.50 32.52 -3.64
N THR A 163 -12.49 31.96 -4.29
CA THR A 163 -12.69 30.89 -5.28
C THR A 163 -12.54 29.49 -4.71
N SER A 164 -11.50 29.24 -3.91
CA SER A 164 -11.23 27.93 -3.31
C SER A 164 -12.15 27.66 -2.13
N SER A 165 -12.41 26.39 -1.85
CA SER A 165 -13.06 25.99 -0.60
C SER A 165 -12.07 26.15 0.54
N PRO A 166 -12.32 27.02 1.54
CA PRO A 166 -11.46 27.11 2.71
C PRO A 166 -11.51 25.81 3.52
N THR A 167 -10.46 25.53 4.27
CA THR A 167 -10.41 24.45 5.25
C THR A 167 -11.61 24.57 6.22
N GLU A 168 -12.27 23.45 6.50
CA GLU A 168 -13.43 23.43 7.39
C GLU A 168 -13.06 24.01 8.76
N GLY A 169 -13.90 24.90 9.29
CA GLY A 169 -13.68 25.64 10.53
C GLY A 169 -12.73 26.84 10.43
N THR A 170 -12.18 27.15 9.24
CA THR A 170 -11.23 28.26 9.04
C THR A 170 -11.93 29.50 8.49
N SER A 171 -11.60 30.67 9.03
CA SER A 171 -12.08 31.96 8.51
C SER A 171 -11.21 32.49 7.37
N LEU A 172 -11.74 33.46 6.64
CA LEU A 172 -11.08 34.18 5.57
C LEU A 172 -10.87 35.64 5.99
N VAL A 173 -9.73 36.20 5.58
CA VAL A 173 -9.34 37.61 5.77
C VAL A 173 -8.80 38.19 4.47
N GLU A 174 -8.74 39.52 4.39
CA GLU A 174 -8.17 40.24 3.25
C GLU A 174 -6.72 39.79 2.99
N ASP A 175 -6.39 39.55 1.72
CA ASP A 175 -5.00 39.30 1.30
C ASP A 175 -4.18 40.59 1.47
N ALA A 176 -3.24 40.56 2.42
CA ALA A 176 -2.41 41.72 2.75
C ALA A 176 -1.50 42.16 1.58
N SER A 177 -1.27 41.29 0.60
CA SER A 177 -0.45 41.57 -0.58
C SER A 177 -1.24 42.20 -1.74
N ASP A 178 -2.56 41.95 -1.80
CA ASP A 178 -3.46 42.50 -2.79
C ASP A 178 -4.91 42.60 -2.25
N PRO A 179 -5.33 43.78 -1.77
CA PRO A 179 -6.71 44.03 -1.30
C PRO A 179 -7.82 43.79 -2.33
N ALA A 180 -7.47 43.66 -3.62
CA ALA A 180 -8.42 43.33 -4.69
C ALA A 180 -8.41 41.83 -5.05
N ALA A 181 -7.58 41.01 -4.39
CA ALA A 181 -7.55 39.57 -4.57
C ALA A 181 -8.63 38.87 -3.74
N ASP A 182 -8.78 37.57 -4.00
CA ASP A 182 -9.68 36.75 -3.22
C ASP A 182 -9.16 36.66 -1.79
N TRP A 183 -10.09 36.69 -0.85
CA TRP A 183 -9.78 36.56 0.55
C TRP A 183 -9.17 35.18 0.81
N VAL A 184 -8.16 35.18 1.67
CA VAL A 184 -7.30 34.02 1.96
C VAL A 184 -7.59 33.50 3.36
N GLU A 185 -7.29 32.23 3.59
CA GLU A 185 -7.44 31.63 4.93
C GLU A 185 -6.66 32.44 5.97
N SER A 186 -7.34 32.74 7.06
CA SER A 186 -6.77 33.35 8.25
C SER A 186 -5.95 32.31 9.01
N ALA A 187 -4.83 32.75 9.59
CA ALA A 187 -4.02 31.91 10.47
C ALA A 187 -4.71 31.59 11.80
N THR A 188 -5.65 32.45 12.23
CA THR A 188 -6.36 32.36 13.50
C THR A 188 -7.78 32.90 13.34
N LEU A 189 -8.75 32.30 14.00
CA LEU A 189 -10.07 32.91 14.19
C LEU A 189 -9.93 34.12 15.12
N SER A 190 -10.27 35.32 14.64
CA SER A 190 -10.15 36.58 15.39
C SER A 190 -11.47 37.34 15.64
N PRO A 191 -12.62 36.68 15.89
CA PRO A 191 -13.88 37.38 16.07
C PRO A 191 -13.86 38.31 17.30
N GLY A 192 -14.19 39.57 17.06
CA GLY A 192 -14.21 40.66 18.03
C GLY A 192 -12.89 41.40 18.19
N GLU A 193 -11.86 41.05 17.44
CA GLU A 193 -10.47 41.53 17.59
C GLU A 193 -9.84 41.83 16.22
N ALA A 194 -8.64 42.43 16.21
CA ALA A 194 -7.93 42.69 14.97
C ALA A 194 -7.35 41.41 14.33
N ASN A 195 -7.58 41.23 13.03
CA ASN A 195 -6.99 40.14 12.22
C ASN A 195 -5.46 40.10 12.34
N GLN A 196 -4.89 38.90 12.38
CA GLN A 196 -3.43 38.70 12.46
C GLN A 196 -2.73 38.55 11.09
N GLY A 197 -3.40 38.91 9.99
CA GLY A 197 -2.86 38.91 8.62
C GLY A 197 -3.09 37.62 7.84
N GLY A 198 -3.24 37.73 6.52
CA GLY A 198 -3.49 36.63 5.58
C GLY A 198 -2.32 36.33 4.63
N THR A 199 -1.76 35.13 4.77
CA THR A 199 -0.99 34.31 3.80
C THR A 199 -0.98 32.90 4.43
N PRO A 200 -1.21 31.79 3.69
CA PRO A 200 -1.72 30.56 4.29
C PRO A 200 -0.76 30.02 5.33
N VAL A 201 -1.26 29.88 6.56
CA VAL A 201 -0.61 29.13 7.60
C VAL A 201 -1.67 28.17 8.07
N GLY A 202 -1.39 26.88 8.00
CA GLY A 202 -2.16 25.86 8.70
C GLY A 202 -2.21 26.16 10.21
N PRO A 203 -2.67 25.19 11.04
CA PRO A 203 -2.73 25.38 12.49
C PRO A 203 -1.50 26.11 13.03
N THR A 204 -1.69 27.10 13.90
CA THR A 204 -0.56 27.84 14.48
C THR A 204 0.26 26.88 15.35
N TYR A 205 1.33 26.32 14.79
CA TYR A 205 2.27 25.48 15.52
C TYR A 205 3.12 26.34 16.45
N PHE A 206 2.89 26.23 17.75
CA PHE A 206 3.91 26.61 18.72
C PHE A 206 4.76 25.37 18.93
N SER A 207 5.87 25.26 18.18
CA SER A 207 6.83 24.17 18.37
C SER A 207 7.14 24.07 19.86
N GLY A 208 6.62 23.01 20.46
CA GLY A 208 6.75 22.76 21.87
C GLY A 208 8.02 22.00 22.19
N ASP A 209 8.45 22.14 23.44
CA ASP A 209 9.50 21.30 24.01
C ASP A 209 9.01 19.85 24.22
N ILE A 210 7.71 19.57 24.04
CA ILE A 210 7.12 18.23 24.04
C ILE A 210 6.97 17.72 22.61
N ILE A 211 7.37 16.48 22.35
CA ILE A 211 7.12 15.78 21.09
C ILE A 211 6.56 14.38 21.34
N ILE A 212 5.83 13.84 20.39
CA ILE A 212 5.51 12.42 20.28
C ILE A 212 6.76 11.71 19.73
N SER A 213 7.32 10.80 20.53
CA SER A 213 8.48 9.99 20.15
C SER A 213 8.05 8.67 19.50
N GLU A 214 7.13 7.96 20.13
CA GLU A 214 6.76 6.60 19.78
C GLU A 214 5.25 6.35 19.98
N VAL A 215 4.63 5.52 19.15
CA VAL A 215 3.19 5.20 19.24
C VAL A 215 2.96 3.70 19.05
N MET A 216 2.18 3.06 19.92
CA MET A 216 1.60 1.73 19.72
C MET A 216 0.13 1.92 19.34
N ALA A 217 -0.18 1.85 18.04
CA ALA A 217 -1.52 2.06 17.47
C ALA A 217 -2.21 0.78 16.96
N ASP A 218 -1.61 -0.39 17.21
CA ASP A 218 -2.22 -1.69 16.94
C ASP A 218 -1.65 -2.67 17.96
N ALA A 219 -2.31 -2.77 19.12
CA ALA A 219 -1.77 -3.53 20.23
C ALA A 219 -1.92 -5.04 19.99
N PHE A 220 -0.89 -5.81 20.32
CA PHE A 220 -0.92 -7.27 20.26
C PHE A 220 -0.14 -7.86 21.44
N PRO A 221 -0.56 -8.99 22.04
CA PRO A 221 -1.68 -9.87 21.67
C PRO A 221 -3.04 -9.51 22.30
N SER A 222 -3.13 -8.38 22.99
CA SER A 222 -4.37 -7.90 23.63
C SER A 222 -5.10 -6.87 22.76
N TYR A 223 -6.30 -6.47 23.19
CA TYR A 223 -7.09 -5.46 22.50
C TYR A 223 -6.48 -4.06 22.66
N ASP A 224 -6.71 -3.21 21.66
CA ASP A 224 -6.25 -1.82 21.62
C ASP A 224 -6.64 -1.01 22.86
N ASN A 225 -7.86 -1.21 23.36
CA ASN A 225 -8.36 -0.52 24.55
C ASN A 225 -8.01 -1.20 25.88
N ALA A 226 -7.16 -2.23 25.89
CA ALA A 226 -6.69 -2.84 27.12
C ALA A 226 -5.87 -1.85 27.97
N SER A 227 -5.72 -2.13 29.26
CA SER A 227 -4.85 -1.31 30.10
C SER A 227 -3.39 -1.51 29.71
N TYR A 228 -2.59 -0.44 29.80
CA TYR A 228 -1.15 -0.48 29.62
C TYR A 228 -0.50 -1.58 30.49
N PRO A 229 0.48 -2.36 29.97
CA PRO A 229 1.12 -2.21 28.65
C PRO A 229 0.43 -2.98 27.51
N GLY A 230 -0.73 -3.60 27.76
CA GLY A 230 -1.38 -4.46 26.77
C GLY A 230 -2.23 -3.72 25.73
N GLY A 231 -2.62 -2.48 25.99
CA GLY A 231 -3.33 -1.66 25.01
C GLY A 231 -2.43 -0.64 24.33
N GLU A 232 -3.04 0.22 23.55
CA GLU A 232 -2.39 1.29 22.80
C GLU A 232 -1.86 2.40 23.72
N TRP A 233 -0.79 3.03 23.25
CA TRP A 233 -0.13 4.10 23.98
C TRP A 233 0.66 5.03 23.06
N VAL A 234 0.90 6.24 23.57
CA VAL A 234 1.73 7.27 22.98
C VAL A 234 2.84 7.59 23.95
N GLU A 235 4.09 7.51 23.50
CA GLU A 235 5.23 8.04 24.23
C GLU A 235 5.47 9.48 23.81
N ILE A 236 5.58 10.34 24.83
CA ILE A 236 5.93 11.75 24.71
C ILE A 236 7.30 12.01 25.32
N PHE A 237 8.09 12.87 24.69
CA PHE A 237 9.46 13.23 25.05
C PHE A 237 9.62 14.74 25.25
N ASN A 238 10.27 15.14 26.34
CA ASN A 238 10.69 16.52 26.54
C ASN A 238 12.05 16.76 25.86
N GLN A 239 12.02 17.31 24.64
CA GLN A 239 13.21 17.75 23.89
C GLN A 239 13.76 19.11 24.36
N GLY A 240 13.05 19.80 25.23
CA GLY A 240 13.43 21.09 25.77
C GLY A 240 14.51 21.04 26.85
N ASN A 241 14.82 22.23 27.38
CA ASN A 241 15.80 22.41 28.46
C ASN A 241 15.15 22.75 29.81
N THR A 242 13.82 22.79 29.88
CA THR A 242 13.06 23.11 31.10
C THR A 242 12.08 22.00 31.46
N VAL A 243 11.72 21.91 32.75
CA VAL A 243 10.67 20.99 33.21
C VAL A 243 9.33 21.41 32.60
N ILE A 244 8.60 20.47 32.04
CA ILE A 244 7.23 20.65 31.52
C ILE A 244 6.25 20.16 32.58
N ASP A 245 5.22 20.96 32.87
CA ASP A 245 4.06 20.54 33.67
C ASP A 245 2.95 20.11 32.70
N LEU A 246 2.58 18.83 32.75
CA LEU A 246 1.59 18.21 31.85
C LEU A 246 0.14 18.54 32.25
N THR A 247 -0.08 19.34 33.30
CA THR A 247 -1.43 19.73 33.74
C THR A 247 -2.23 20.35 32.59
N GLY A 248 -3.33 19.70 32.20
CA GLY A 248 -4.25 20.17 31.15
C GLY A 248 -3.79 19.91 29.72
N TYR A 249 -2.69 19.17 29.51
CA TYR A 249 -2.31 18.69 28.18
C TYR A 249 -3.24 17.56 27.75
N TYR A 250 -3.43 17.43 26.44
CA TYR A 250 -4.20 16.33 25.87
C TYR A 250 -3.70 15.98 24.48
N ILE A 251 -4.07 14.79 24.02
CA ILE A 251 -3.82 14.29 22.67
C ILE A 251 -5.15 14.26 21.93
N SER A 252 -5.17 14.65 20.65
CA SER A 252 -6.33 14.48 19.79
C SER A 252 -6.00 13.87 18.43
N ASP A 253 -6.94 13.13 17.87
CA ASP A 253 -6.86 12.57 16.53
C ASP A 253 -7.50 13.50 15.48
N ALA A 254 -7.49 13.08 14.21
CA ALA A 254 -8.12 13.84 13.14
C ALA A 254 -9.66 13.88 13.22
N ALA A 255 -10.28 12.94 13.93
CA ALA A 255 -11.72 12.85 14.13
C ALA A 255 -12.23 13.68 15.33
N GLY A 256 -11.31 14.27 16.11
CA GLY A 256 -11.61 15.07 17.28
C GLY A 256 -11.79 14.26 18.58
N ASN A 257 -11.43 12.98 18.60
CA ASN A 257 -11.36 12.20 19.83
C ASN A 257 -10.18 12.68 20.67
N ILE A 258 -10.32 12.67 22.00
CA ILE A 258 -9.34 13.26 22.92
C ILE A 258 -8.91 12.25 24.00
N ILE A 259 -7.62 12.23 24.32
CA ILE A 259 -7.05 11.61 25.52
C ILE A 259 -6.40 12.70 26.37
N GLU A 260 -6.96 12.94 27.56
CA GLU A 260 -6.37 13.90 28.52
C GLU A 260 -5.16 13.27 29.23
N MET A 261 -4.11 14.05 29.48
CA MET A 261 -2.94 13.59 30.26
C MET A 261 -3.24 13.67 31.77
N ASP A 262 -4.09 12.77 32.24
CA ASP A 262 -4.68 12.79 33.57
C ASP A 262 -4.45 11.48 34.37
N GLU A 263 -5.25 11.26 35.42
CA GLU A 263 -5.11 10.09 36.29
C GLU A 263 -5.48 8.76 35.62
N ASP A 264 -6.25 8.80 34.54
CA ASP A 264 -6.72 7.61 33.83
C ASP A 264 -5.74 7.20 32.72
N HIS A 265 -5.06 8.16 32.08
CA HIS A 265 -4.25 7.90 30.88
C HIS A 265 -2.75 8.09 31.08
N LEU A 266 -2.30 8.93 32.03
CA LEU A 266 -0.87 9.14 32.25
C LEU A 266 -0.25 8.02 33.11
N ILE A 267 0.62 7.21 32.50
CA ILE A 267 1.28 6.10 33.20
C ILE A 267 2.26 6.64 34.24
N GLY A 268 2.10 6.17 35.48
CA GLY A 268 2.91 6.62 36.62
C GLY A 268 2.34 7.84 37.34
N TYR A 269 1.12 8.29 37.01
CA TYR A 269 0.41 9.33 37.75
C TYR A 269 0.25 8.98 39.24
N SER A 270 0.24 10.00 40.10
CA SER A 270 -0.14 9.89 41.50
C SER A 270 -0.76 11.20 42.00
N ALA A 271 -1.42 11.18 43.16
CA ALA A 271 -1.96 12.41 43.77
C ALA A 271 -0.88 13.45 44.17
N ASN A 272 0.41 13.15 44.01
CA ASN A 272 1.47 14.15 44.10
C ASN A 272 1.55 14.95 42.78
N SER A 273 1.44 16.28 42.86
CA SER A 273 1.57 17.19 41.71
C SER A 273 2.89 17.02 40.96
N ASP A 274 3.95 16.54 41.61
CA ASP A 274 5.23 16.26 40.95
C ASP A 274 5.14 15.14 39.89
N SER A 275 4.09 14.30 39.92
CA SER A 275 3.91 13.22 38.92
C SER A 275 3.52 13.73 37.52
N LEU A 276 2.98 14.95 37.43
CA LEU A 276 2.71 15.65 36.18
C LEU A 276 3.93 16.41 35.64
N LEU A 277 5.04 16.44 36.38
CA LEU A 277 6.26 17.09 35.96
C LEU A 277 7.12 16.14 35.11
N MET A 278 7.56 16.64 33.95
CA MET A 278 8.45 15.96 33.02
C MET A 278 9.76 16.74 32.89
N SER A 279 10.85 16.17 33.40
CA SER A 279 12.19 16.77 33.31
C SER A 279 12.70 16.85 31.86
N PRO A 280 13.65 17.75 31.56
CA PRO A 280 14.37 17.77 30.28
C PRO A 280 14.96 16.40 29.94
N GLY A 281 14.75 15.93 28.71
CA GLY A 281 15.24 14.63 28.23
C GLY A 281 14.51 13.42 28.81
N ALA A 282 13.40 13.60 29.53
CA ALA A 282 12.59 12.49 30.03
C ALA A 282 11.43 12.17 29.08
N THR A 283 11.01 10.91 29.07
CA THR A 283 9.79 10.45 28.41
C THR A 283 8.66 10.19 29.42
N ARG A 284 7.42 10.13 28.93
CA ARG A 284 6.23 9.64 29.64
C ARG A 284 5.35 8.87 28.65
N ILE A 285 4.56 7.95 29.18
CA ILE A 285 3.59 7.18 28.41
C ILE A 285 2.19 7.68 28.72
N VAL A 286 1.42 7.96 27.68
CA VAL A 286 -0.02 8.27 27.71
C VAL A 286 -0.74 7.08 27.06
N ALA A 287 -1.49 6.32 27.84
CA ALA A 287 -2.15 5.10 27.38
C ALA A 287 -3.66 5.30 27.18
N VAL A 288 -4.26 4.57 26.25
CA VAL A 288 -5.71 4.64 25.98
C VAL A 288 -6.56 4.14 27.15
N ASN A 289 -6.08 3.13 27.90
CA ASN A 289 -6.65 2.64 29.16
C ASN A 289 -8.20 2.52 29.21
N GLY A 290 -8.81 1.90 28.19
CA GLY A 290 -10.24 1.56 28.22
C GLY A 290 -11.21 2.73 28.08
N SER A 291 -10.75 3.89 27.60
CA SER A 291 -11.57 5.10 27.44
C SER A 291 -12.77 4.94 26.48
N THR A 292 -12.69 4.07 25.46
CA THR A 292 -13.83 3.67 24.60
C THR A 292 -13.61 2.28 23.94
N SER A 293 -14.59 1.81 23.15
CA SER A 293 -14.53 0.56 22.36
C SER A 293 -14.02 0.74 20.92
N SER A 294 -13.75 1.96 20.47
CA SER A 294 -13.22 2.29 19.13
C SER A 294 -12.26 3.47 19.30
N GLY A 295 -10.96 3.21 19.15
CA GLY A 295 -9.85 3.99 19.69
C GLY A 295 -9.65 5.38 19.09
N VAL A 296 -8.90 6.19 19.85
CA VAL A 296 -8.34 7.49 19.45
C VAL A 296 -7.12 7.30 18.53
N LEU A 297 -6.54 6.10 18.52
CA LEU A 297 -5.43 5.72 17.64
C LEU A 297 -5.99 4.76 16.59
N ASN A 298 -5.74 5.06 15.31
CA ASN A 298 -6.16 4.22 14.19
C ASN A 298 -4.99 3.37 13.69
N ASN A 299 -5.23 2.07 13.50
CA ASN A 299 -4.26 1.10 12.97
C ASN A 299 -3.84 1.42 11.52
N ALA A 300 -4.66 2.21 10.79
CA ALA A 300 -4.43 2.62 9.41
C ALA A 300 -3.93 4.07 9.31
N VAL A 301 -4.55 4.89 8.46
CA VAL A 301 -4.17 6.30 8.28
C VAL A 301 -4.61 7.11 9.48
N GLU A 302 -3.67 7.82 10.11
CA GLU A 302 -3.95 8.66 11.27
C GLU A 302 -3.11 9.94 11.27
N LYS A 303 -3.64 10.96 11.94
CA LYS A 303 -2.93 12.17 12.33
C LYS A 303 -3.23 12.48 13.80
N LEU A 304 -2.19 12.48 14.61
CA LEU A 304 -2.26 12.66 16.06
C LEU A 304 -1.58 13.96 16.47
N ARG A 305 -2.19 14.69 17.41
CA ARG A 305 -1.69 15.99 17.88
C ARG A 305 -1.60 16.04 19.40
N VAL A 306 -0.51 16.60 19.91
CA VAL A 306 -0.41 17.02 21.31
C VAL A 306 -0.84 18.47 21.41
N HIS A 307 -1.72 18.76 22.36
CA HIS A 307 -2.21 20.10 22.65
C HIS A 307 -1.73 20.61 24.00
N TRP A 308 -1.40 21.89 24.03
CA TRP A 308 -1.21 22.67 25.25
C TRP A 308 -2.56 22.90 25.97
N PRO A 309 -2.55 23.28 27.26
CA PRO A 309 -3.79 23.56 28.00
C PRO A 309 -4.62 24.73 27.46
N ASN A 310 -4.02 25.59 26.63
CA ASN A 310 -4.71 26.68 25.95
C ASN A 310 -5.33 26.27 24.59
N GLY A 311 -5.25 24.97 24.23
CA GLY A 311 -5.77 24.40 22.99
C GLY A 311 -4.83 24.46 21.79
N THR A 312 -3.71 25.19 21.88
CA THR A 312 -2.73 25.27 20.77
C THR A 312 -2.02 23.93 20.56
N ILE A 313 -1.63 23.63 19.32
CA ILE A 313 -0.91 22.39 18.97
C ILE A 313 0.57 22.57 19.33
N GLY A 314 1.07 21.69 20.19
CA GLY A 314 2.47 21.61 20.59
C GLY A 314 3.30 20.71 19.66
N ASP A 315 2.70 19.64 19.16
CA ASP A 315 3.33 18.70 18.23
C ASP A 315 2.27 17.90 17.43
N GLU A 316 2.67 17.39 16.26
CA GLU A 316 1.84 16.58 15.37
C GLU A 316 2.65 15.43 14.78
N VAL A 317 2.03 14.26 14.64
CA VAL A 317 2.56 13.12 13.89
C VAL A 317 1.49 12.50 13.00
N ASN A 318 1.91 11.76 11.97
CA ASN A 318 1.03 11.02 11.08
C ASN A 318 1.64 9.71 10.62
N TRP A 319 0.78 8.74 10.32
CA TRP A 319 1.14 7.46 9.70
C TRP A 319 0.05 6.99 8.74
N THR A 320 0.41 6.06 7.86
CA THR A 320 -0.53 5.49 6.86
C THR A 320 -0.94 4.06 7.16
N THR A 321 -0.11 3.34 7.92
CA THR A 321 -0.30 1.94 8.31
C THR A 321 0.53 1.64 9.54
N ASN A 322 0.13 0.63 10.30
CA ASN A 322 0.91 0.00 11.36
C ASN A 322 0.86 -1.52 11.22
N GLU A 323 1.65 -2.24 12.02
CA GLU A 323 1.61 -3.70 12.13
C GLU A 323 1.28 -4.14 13.57
N PRO A 324 0.46 -5.18 13.77
CA PRO A 324 0.05 -5.60 15.11
C PRO A 324 1.23 -5.94 16.04
N GLY A 325 1.30 -5.23 17.16
CA GLY A 325 2.35 -5.37 18.18
C GLY A 325 3.64 -4.61 17.88
N PHE A 326 3.72 -3.91 16.75
CA PHE A 326 4.82 -3.02 16.43
C PHE A 326 4.48 -1.59 16.85
N SER A 327 5.50 -0.89 17.33
CA SER A 327 5.42 0.54 17.55
C SER A 327 5.85 1.32 16.31
N LEU A 328 5.37 2.56 16.24
CA LEU A 328 5.75 3.56 15.27
C LEU A 328 6.72 4.54 15.92
N SER A 329 7.84 4.83 15.26
CA SER A 329 8.84 5.80 15.68
C SER A 329 8.81 7.02 14.77
N ARG A 330 9.08 8.22 15.32
CA ARG A 330 9.11 9.44 14.52
C ARG A 330 10.29 9.49 13.54
N VAL A 331 10.04 9.86 12.29
CA VAL A 331 11.08 10.23 11.32
C VAL A 331 11.70 11.57 11.74
N THR A 332 13.02 11.60 11.95
CA THR A 332 13.71 12.84 12.37
C THR A 332 13.48 13.98 11.38
N GLY A 333 12.96 15.12 11.88
CA GLY A 333 12.72 16.32 11.08
C GLY A 333 11.44 16.27 10.23
N SER A 334 10.57 15.29 10.46
CA SER A 334 9.27 15.15 9.81
C SER A 334 8.19 14.78 10.84
N ASP A 335 6.93 14.98 10.48
CA ASP A 335 5.78 14.53 11.25
C ASP A 335 5.39 13.08 10.90
N ALA A 336 6.01 12.51 9.86
CA ALA A 336 5.78 11.12 9.49
C ALA A 336 6.37 10.16 10.53
N MET A 337 5.66 9.08 10.80
CA MET A 337 6.11 7.97 11.64
C MET A 337 6.45 6.73 10.80
N PHE A 338 7.21 5.81 11.36
CA PHE A 338 7.62 4.58 10.71
C PHE A 338 7.57 3.39 11.65
N ILE A 339 7.30 2.19 11.12
CA ILE A 339 7.32 0.95 11.90
C ILE A 339 8.74 0.72 12.45
N SER A 340 8.88 0.82 13.76
CA SER A 340 10.12 0.64 14.51
C SER A 340 10.65 -0.79 14.38
N ALA A 341 11.94 -0.97 14.62
CA ALA A 341 12.50 -2.32 14.71
C ALA A 341 11.81 -3.15 15.79
N TYR A 342 11.50 -2.52 16.94
CA TYR A 342 10.71 -3.05 18.04
C TYR A 342 10.31 -1.89 19.00
N PRO A 343 9.35 -2.10 19.93
CA PRO A 343 8.97 -1.10 20.94
C PRO A 343 10.09 -0.71 21.91
N THR A 344 10.33 0.60 22.07
CA THR A 344 11.46 1.19 22.83
C THR A 344 11.03 2.02 24.03
N ILE A 345 10.07 1.52 24.81
CA ILE A 345 9.48 2.20 25.96
C ILE A 345 10.54 2.78 26.92
N ASN A 346 10.46 4.08 27.17
CA ASN A 346 11.36 4.89 28.01
C ASN A 346 12.82 4.87 27.57
N SER A 347 13.10 4.65 26.29
CA SER A 347 14.45 4.61 25.75
C SER A 347 14.52 5.35 24.41
N THR A 348 15.71 5.39 23.82
CA THR A 348 15.85 5.98 22.49
C THR A 348 15.28 5.04 21.45
N ASN A 349 14.43 5.57 20.57
CA ASN A 349 13.81 4.81 19.49
C ASN A 349 14.83 4.13 18.58
N MET A 350 14.49 2.91 18.16
CA MET A 350 15.22 2.20 17.14
C MET A 350 14.91 2.76 15.75
N ASP A 351 15.91 2.70 14.87
CA ASP A 351 15.73 3.00 13.44
C ASP A 351 14.94 1.88 12.74
N ARG A 352 14.55 2.10 11.49
CA ARG A 352 13.95 1.08 10.61
C ARG A 352 14.92 -0.10 10.46
N MET A 353 14.39 -1.32 10.30
CA MET A 353 15.21 -2.53 10.14
C MET A 353 16.32 -2.41 9.10
N GLN A 354 16.01 -1.81 7.95
CA GLN A 354 16.94 -1.59 6.84
C GLN A 354 18.16 -0.70 7.17
N ASN A 355 18.09 0.06 8.27
CA ASN A 355 19.17 0.95 8.71
C ASN A 355 19.97 0.38 9.90
N LEU A 356 19.54 -0.76 10.47
CA LEU A 356 20.24 -1.34 11.61
C LEU A 356 21.54 -2.02 11.19
N PRO A 357 22.53 -2.14 12.12
CA PRO A 357 23.77 -2.83 11.84
C PRO A 357 23.53 -4.27 11.37
N THR A 358 24.11 -4.64 10.24
CA THR A 358 24.15 -6.01 9.72
C THR A 358 25.59 -6.53 9.78
N MET A 359 25.79 -7.70 10.37
CA MET A 359 27.11 -8.33 10.49
C MET A 359 28.20 -7.38 11.05
N ALA A 360 27.87 -6.60 12.08
CA ALA A 360 28.80 -5.62 12.66
C ALA A 360 29.96 -6.28 13.43
N THR A 361 29.81 -7.57 13.74
CA THR A 361 30.84 -8.40 14.38
C THR A 361 31.00 -9.73 13.64
N ASP A 362 31.98 -10.51 14.08
CA ASP A 362 32.20 -11.87 13.59
C ASP A 362 31.07 -12.85 13.97
N LEU A 363 30.18 -12.49 14.91
CA LEU A 363 29.03 -13.27 15.32
C LEU A 363 27.73 -12.63 14.78
N PHE A 364 26.97 -13.37 13.98
CA PHE A 364 25.74 -12.88 13.33
C PHE A 364 24.76 -14.02 13.01
N ILE A 365 23.51 -13.66 12.73
CA ILE A 365 22.43 -14.57 12.33
C ILE A 365 22.62 -14.93 10.86
N THR A 366 22.41 -16.20 10.51
CA THR A 366 22.61 -16.69 9.14
C THR A 366 21.36 -17.33 8.54
N GLU A 367 20.54 -17.99 9.36
CA GLU A 367 19.30 -18.63 8.95
C GLU A 367 18.31 -18.64 10.13
N TYR A 368 17.02 -18.50 9.89
CA TYR A 368 16.02 -18.78 10.93
C TYR A 368 14.77 -19.42 10.34
N LEU A 369 14.10 -20.26 11.13
CA LEU A 369 12.88 -20.94 10.75
C LEU A 369 11.68 -20.34 11.48
N PRO A 370 10.94 -19.39 10.86
CA PRO A 370 9.86 -18.68 11.53
C PRO A 370 8.62 -19.53 11.77
N SER A 371 8.39 -20.55 10.93
CA SER A 371 7.15 -21.34 10.94
C SER A 371 7.38 -22.84 10.78
N THR A 372 6.65 -23.66 11.54
CA THR A 372 6.72 -25.13 11.50
C THR A 372 5.35 -25.77 11.65
N ASN A 373 5.08 -26.83 10.88
CA ASN A 373 3.88 -27.67 11.05
C ASN A 373 4.00 -28.70 12.20
N THR A 374 5.08 -28.63 12.96
CA THR A 374 5.34 -29.43 14.16
C THR A 374 5.51 -28.51 15.37
N THR A 375 5.33 -29.06 16.56
CA THR A 375 5.42 -28.30 17.82
C THR A 375 6.53 -28.87 18.70
N GLY A 376 7.25 -28.01 19.41
CA GLY A 376 8.26 -28.39 20.39
C GLY A 376 9.54 -27.59 20.21
N ASN A 377 10.65 -28.12 20.73
CA ASN A 377 11.98 -27.57 20.46
C ASN A 377 12.60 -28.28 19.25
N PHE A 378 13.72 -27.73 18.77
CA PHE A 378 14.55 -28.37 17.76
C PHE A 378 14.73 -29.89 18.05
N PRO A 379 14.55 -30.78 17.04
CA PRO A 379 14.38 -30.48 15.61
C PRO A 379 12.94 -30.22 15.14
N ASN A 380 11.94 -30.29 16.04
CA ASN A 380 10.51 -30.24 15.68
C ASN A 380 9.88 -28.87 15.95
N GLY A 381 10.70 -27.82 16.04
CA GLY A 381 10.25 -26.49 16.39
C GLY A 381 11.12 -25.44 15.74
N LYS A 382 10.70 -24.19 15.89
CA LYS A 382 11.36 -23.00 15.38
C LYS A 382 12.76 -22.84 15.97
N TRP A 383 13.66 -22.26 15.19
CA TRP A 383 15.05 -22.03 15.58
C TRP A 383 15.64 -20.84 14.84
N ILE A 384 16.68 -20.26 15.42
CA ILE A 384 17.55 -19.24 14.82
C ILE A 384 18.95 -19.80 14.80
N GLU A 385 19.66 -19.66 13.68
CA GLU A 385 21.06 -20.02 13.55
C GLU A 385 21.96 -18.79 13.62
N ILE A 386 23.00 -18.90 14.43
CA ILE A 386 24.10 -17.95 14.49
C ILE A 386 25.40 -18.61 14.03
N THR A 387 26.28 -17.84 13.40
CA THR A 387 27.65 -18.27 13.09
C THR A 387 28.69 -17.37 13.72
N ASN A 388 29.84 -17.94 14.08
CA ASN A 388 31.05 -17.19 14.42
C ASN A 388 32.07 -17.31 13.27
N ASN A 389 32.12 -16.30 12.41
CA ASN A 389 33.07 -16.21 11.29
C ASN A 389 34.44 -15.64 11.70
N GLY A 390 34.65 -15.39 12.99
CA GLY A 390 35.88 -14.84 13.54
C GLY A 390 36.97 -15.88 13.69
N THR A 391 38.14 -15.45 14.16
CA THR A 391 39.30 -16.35 14.40
C THR A 391 39.39 -16.90 15.81
N THR A 392 38.52 -16.44 16.72
CA THR A 392 38.52 -16.81 18.14
C THR A 392 37.13 -17.25 18.58
N THR A 393 37.08 -18.14 19.58
CA THR A 393 35.83 -18.52 20.24
C THR A 393 35.15 -17.30 20.88
N VAL A 394 33.84 -17.18 20.71
CA VAL A 394 32.99 -16.16 21.33
C VAL A 394 32.09 -16.85 22.37
N ASP A 395 32.09 -16.35 23.60
CA ASP A 395 31.10 -16.75 24.60
C ASP A 395 29.86 -15.86 24.45
N VAL A 396 28.75 -16.47 24.05
CA VAL A 396 27.51 -15.76 23.77
C VAL A 396 26.61 -15.62 24.99
N ALA A 397 27.09 -16.01 26.18
CA ALA A 397 26.33 -15.84 27.42
C ALA A 397 25.93 -14.37 27.63
N GLY A 398 24.61 -14.13 27.71
CA GLY A 398 24.04 -12.79 27.90
C GLY A 398 23.87 -11.96 26.62
N TYR A 399 24.19 -12.51 25.45
CA TYR A 399 23.66 -11.97 24.19
C TYR A 399 22.14 -12.16 24.15
N SER A 400 21.46 -11.38 23.33
CA SER A 400 20.01 -11.53 23.16
C SER A 400 19.55 -11.23 21.74
N ILE A 401 18.36 -11.69 21.40
CA ILE A 401 17.60 -11.24 20.23
C ILE A 401 16.31 -10.62 20.73
N THR A 402 15.99 -9.41 20.25
CA THR A 402 14.69 -8.76 20.46
C THR A 402 13.89 -8.87 19.17
N ASN A 403 12.67 -9.40 19.23
CA ASN A 403 11.81 -9.48 18.05
C ASN A 403 11.02 -8.19 17.83
N GLY A 404 10.31 -8.12 16.70
CA GLY A 404 9.52 -6.96 16.31
C GLY A 404 8.45 -6.51 17.30
N LYS A 405 7.99 -7.42 18.17
CA LYS A 405 7.00 -7.15 19.22
C LYS A 405 7.63 -6.82 20.57
N GLY A 406 8.95 -6.68 20.62
CA GLY A 406 9.72 -6.37 21.82
C GLY A 406 9.94 -7.55 22.76
N GLU A 407 9.66 -8.79 22.32
CA GLU A 407 9.98 -9.98 23.09
C GLU A 407 11.48 -10.24 23.04
N ILE A 408 12.08 -10.67 24.16
CA ILE A 408 13.52 -10.84 24.29
C ILE A 408 13.87 -12.31 24.51
N LEU A 409 14.69 -12.87 23.61
CA LEU A 409 15.33 -14.17 23.73
C LEU A 409 16.76 -14.01 24.22
N ILE A 410 17.06 -14.51 25.41
CA ILE A 410 18.42 -14.47 25.99
C ILE A 410 19.20 -15.73 25.61
N PHE A 411 20.47 -15.57 25.28
CA PHE A 411 21.36 -16.68 24.96
C PHE A 411 21.94 -17.25 26.26
N ASP A 412 21.47 -18.43 26.63
CA ASP A 412 21.84 -19.14 27.85
C ASP A 412 21.79 -20.67 27.64
N PRO A 413 22.22 -21.49 28.61
CA PRO A 413 22.22 -22.94 28.42
C PRO A 413 20.86 -23.60 28.15
N ALA A 414 19.74 -22.91 28.35
CA ALA A 414 18.40 -23.41 28.06
C ALA A 414 17.96 -23.12 26.61
N THR A 415 18.45 -22.04 26.00
CA THR A 415 18.12 -21.64 24.62
C THR A 415 19.11 -22.15 23.59
N MET A 416 20.36 -22.41 24.00
CA MET A 416 21.40 -22.89 23.08
C MET A 416 21.30 -24.39 22.83
N VAL A 417 21.20 -24.79 21.55
CA VAL A 417 21.25 -26.21 21.16
C VAL A 417 22.68 -26.73 21.23
N PHE A 418 22.89 -27.74 22.07
CA PHE A 418 24.19 -28.37 22.28
C PHE A 418 24.22 -29.82 21.80
N ASN A 419 25.32 -30.20 21.14
CA ASN A 419 25.64 -31.60 20.82
C ASN A 419 27.04 -31.97 21.35
N GLN A 420 27.38 -33.26 21.33
CA GLN A 420 28.66 -33.76 21.88
C GLN A 420 29.91 -33.29 21.12
N THR A 421 29.76 -32.68 19.93
CA THR A 421 30.87 -32.15 19.13
C THR A 421 31.21 -30.69 19.47
N HIS A 422 30.33 -29.98 20.17
CA HIS A 422 30.57 -28.61 20.62
C HIS A 422 31.48 -28.59 21.88
N SER A 423 32.38 -27.61 21.97
CA SER A 423 33.34 -27.49 23.08
C SER A 423 32.74 -26.95 24.38
N GLY A 424 31.55 -26.35 24.29
CA GLY A 424 30.83 -25.70 25.38
C GLY A 424 29.43 -25.30 24.93
N ILE A 425 28.58 -24.86 25.87
CA ILE A 425 27.16 -24.60 25.58
C ILE A 425 26.99 -23.20 24.99
N THR A 426 27.59 -22.18 25.62
CA THR A 426 27.54 -20.78 25.16
C THR A 426 28.80 -20.38 24.39
N GLU A 427 29.83 -21.22 24.38
CA GLU A 427 31.06 -20.97 23.63
C GLU A 427 30.92 -21.43 22.16
N VAL A 428 30.85 -20.48 21.23
CA VAL A 428 30.78 -20.70 19.77
C VAL A 428 32.18 -20.51 19.19
N ASN A 429 32.81 -21.59 18.72
CA ASN A 429 34.17 -21.55 18.16
C ASN A 429 34.22 -20.85 16.80
N SER A 430 35.43 -20.52 16.35
CA SER A 430 35.70 -20.05 14.99
C SER A 430 35.19 -21.06 13.94
N GLY A 431 34.40 -20.59 12.97
CA GLY A 431 33.70 -21.44 11.99
C GLY A 431 32.48 -22.19 12.55
N GLU A 432 32.21 -21.98 13.83
CA GLU A 432 31.05 -22.38 14.61
C GLU A 432 29.71 -22.03 13.97
N ARG A 433 28.77 -22.97 13.76
CA ARG A 433 27.33 -22.65 13.63
C ARG A 433 26.58 -23.19 14.84
N ARG A 434 25.61 -22.44 15.35
CA ARG A 434 24.81 -22.86 16.48
C ARG A 434 23.36 -22.44 16.38
N LEU A 435 22.49 -23.38 16.75
CA LEU A 435 21.05 -23.16 16.81
C LEU A 435 20.64 -22.63 18.18
N VAL A 436 19.72 -21.69 18.16
CA VAL A 436 19.04 -21.11 19.32
C VAL A 436 17.57 -21.46 19.20
N VAL A 437 16.99 -22.05 20.24
CA VAL A 437 15.56 -22.39 20.30
C VAL A 437 14.79 -21.34 21.09
N MET A 438 13.51 -21.22 20.77
CA MET A 438 12.59 -20.32 21.45
C MET A 438 12.46 -20.68 22.94
N SER A 439 12.29 -19.65 23.77
CA SER A 439 12.05 -19.81 25.21
C SER A 439 11.29 -18.62 25.78
N ASN A 440 10.80 -18.78 27.01
CA ASN A 440 9.97 -17.78 27.68
C ASN A 440 8.73 -17.44 26.83
N ASN A 441 8.45 -16.15 26.66
CA ASN A 441 7.37 -15.65 25.81
C ASN A 441 7.84 -15.29 24.40
N PHE A 442 9.12 -15.50 24.06
CA PHE A 442 9.63 -15.18 22.72
C PHE A 442 9.16 -16.25 21.73
N ASP A 443 8.55 -15.82 20.64
CA ASP A 443 8.28 -16.66 19.47
C ASP A 443 8.74 -15.98 18.18
N LEU A 444 8.93 -16.77 17.13
CA LEU A 444 9.05 -16.24 15.78
C LEU A 444 7.68 -16.12 15.12
N HIS A 445 7.53 -15.17 14.21
CA HIS A 445 6.30 -14.87 13.52
C HIS A 445 6.39 -15.18 12.03
N ASP A 446 5.31 -15.77 11.53
CA ASP A 446 5.17 -16.20 10.14
C ASP A 446 5.16 -15.00 9.16
N TYR A 447 4.54 -13.90 9.60
CA TYR A 447 4.37 -12.65 8.86
C TYR A 447 5.03 -11.51 9.63
N TYR A 448 5.69 -10.60 8.92
CA TYR A 448 6.30 -9.39 9.46
C TYR A 448 7.20 -9.64 10.69
N GLU A 449 8.30 -10.38 10.50
CA GLU A 449 9.26 -10.69 11.57
C GLU A 449 10.45 -9.74 11.54
N HIS A 450 10.86 -9.25 12.70
CA HIS A 450 12.10 -8.51 12.91
C HIS A 450 12.92 -9.20 13.99
N LEU A 451 14.21 -9.40 13.78
CA LEU A 451 15.15 -9.91 14.78
C LEU A 451 16.30 -8.91 14.90
N VAL A 452 16.49 -8.36 16.10
CA VAL A 452 17.62 -7.48 16.41
C VAL A 452 18.49 -8.15 17.45
N MET A 453 19.72 -8.48 17.08
CA MET A 453 20.67 -9.18 17.94
C MET A 453 21.56 -8.17 18.69
N HIS A 454 21.63 -8.34 20.00
CA HIS A 454 22.44 -7.53 20.90
C HIS A 454 23.58 -8.34 21.51
N ASP A 455 24.75 -7.71 21.68
CA ASP A 455 25.83 -8.25 22.50
C ASP A 455 25.50 -8.18 24.00
N ASN A 456 26.39 -8.73 24.83
CA ASN A 456 26.24 -8.73 26.29
C ASN A 456 26.36 -7.34 26.95
N LEU A 457 26.65 -6.28 26.18
CA LEU A 457 26.64 -4.88 26.62
C LEU A 457 25.39 -4.13 26.13
N GLY A 458 24.54 -4.78 25.32
CA GLY A 458 23.34 -4.20 24.73
C GLY A 458 23.57 -3.46 23.40
N ASN A 459 24.74 -3.58 22.77
CA ASN A 459 24.95 -3.00 21.44
C ASN A 459 24.34 -3.89 20.37
N VAL A 460 23.70 -3.32 19.34
CA VAL A 460 23.21 -4.08 18.18
C VAL A 460 24.40 -4.56 17.36
N VAL A 461 24.48 -5.88 17.16
CA VAL A 461 25.56 -6.52 16.38
C VAL A 461 25.08 -7.07 15.05
N ASP A 462 23.79 -7.37 14.92
CA ASP A 462 23.19 -7.87 13.69
C ASP A 462 21.68 -7.67 13.66
N SER A 463 21.09 -7.72 12.46
CA SER A 463 19.66 -7.65 12.24
C SER A 463 19.20 -8.57 11.09
N ALA A 464 17.97 -9.08 11.21
CA ALA A 464 17.30 -9.93 10.24
C ALA A 464 15.80 -9.63 10.20
N TRP A 465 15.15 -9.70 9.03
CA TRP A 465 13.70 -9.51 8.95
C TRP A 465 13.10 -10.06 7.66
N HIS A 466 11.81 -10.36 7.67
CA HIS A 466 11.01 -10.67 6.49
C HIS A 466 9.59 -10.14 6.64
N SER A 467 8.93 -9.77 5.54
CA SER A 467 7.54 -9.25 5.59
C SER A 467 6.48 -10.31 5.29
N ASN A 468 6.79 -11.34 4.49
CA ASN A 468 5.80 -12.25 3.91
C ASN A 468 5.85 -13.65 4.53
N TYR A 469 4.71 -14.33 4.56
CA TYR A 469 4.67 -15.76 4.89
C TYR A 469 5.02 -16.62 3.67
N PHE A 470 6.06 -17.45 3.80
CA PHE A 470 6.55 -18.34 2.73
C PHE A 470 6.14 -19.81 2.89
N GLY A 471 5.24 -20.11 3.83
CA GLY A 471 4.79 -21.47 4.14
C GLY A 471 5.54 -22.11 5.31
N ASP A 472 4.94 -23.16 5.88
CA ASP A 472 5.56 -23.92 6.97
C ASP A 472 6.83 -24.64 6.52
N ASN A 473 7.81 -24.72 7.42
CA ASN A 473 9.10 -25.38 7.19
C ASN A 473 9.93 -24.73 6.07
N VAL A 474 9.78 -23.42 5.86
CA VAL A 474 10.65 -22.60 5.00
C VAL A 474 11.45 -21.67 5.88
N SER A 475 12.78 -21.82 5.89
CA SER A 475 13.67 -20.92 6.60
C SER A 475 13.95 -19.66 5.77
N MET A 476 14.41 -18.62 6.45
CA MET A 476 14.83 -17.36 5.86
C MET A 476 16.35 -17.27 5.92
N VAL A 477 16.96 -16.81 4.83
CA VAL A 477 18.41 -16.56 4.70
C VAL A 477 18.67 -15.13 4.21
N ARG A 478 19.83 -14.59 4.59
CA ARG A 478 20.20 -13.21 4.25
C ARG A 478 20.39 -13.02 2.74
N ASP A 479 19.88 -11.92 2.21
CA ASP A 479 20.23 -11.44 0.88
C ASP A 479 21.60 -10.76 0.91
N TYR A 480 22.64 -11.46 0.41
CA TYR A 480 24.01 -10.94 0.35
C TYR A 480 24.23 -9.88 -0.73
N ASP A 481 23.37 -9.80 -1.73
CA ASP A 481 23.44 -8.81 -2.80
C ASP A 481 22.83 -7.47 -2.38
N ALA A 482 21.91 -7.47 -1.42
CA ALA A 482 21.26 -6.29 -0.86
C ALA A 482 21.27 -6.27 0.69
N MET A 483 22.42 -5.95 1.29
CA MET A 483 22.55 -5.82 2.74
C MET A 483 21.51 -4.85 3.34
N GLY A 484 20.78 -5.32 4.36
CA GLY A 484 19.71 -4.60 5.05
C GLY A 484 18.30 -4.83 4.47
N ALA A 485 18.19 -5.44 3.29
CA ALA A 485 16.90 -5.81 2.71
C ALA A 485 16.23 -6.98 3.49
N ALA A 486 14.95 -7.22 3.19
CA ALA A 486 14.22 -8.37 3.70
C ALA A 486 14.92 -9.67 3.27
N TRP A 487 14.98 -10.64 4.19
CA TRP A 487 15.58 -11.94 3.96
C TRP A 487 14.76 -12.75 2.96
N LEU A 488 15.45 -13.64 2.25
CA LEU A 488 14.88 -14.47 1.20
C LEU A 488 14.54 -15.86 1.74
N PRO A 489 13.49 -16.52 1.24
CA PRO A 489 13.23 -17.91 1.59
C PRO A 489 14.40 -18.77 1.12
N SER A 490 14.90 -19.62 2.00
CA SER A 490 15.95 -20.57 1.67
C SER A 490 15.47 -21.61 0.67
N ASN A 491 16.37 -22.07 -0.20
CA ASN A 491 16.09 -23.16 -1.13
C ASN A 491 15.83 -24.50 -0.40
N TRP A 492 16.39 -24.69 0.80
CA TRP A 492 16.09 -25.80 1.73
C TRP A 492 16.62 -25.49 3.13
N LEU A 493 16.05 -26.12 4.18
CA LEU A 493 16.51 -25.94 5.56
C LEU A 493 17.94 -26.48 5.77
N THR A 494 18.81 -25.68 6.39
CA THR A 494 20.21 -26.07 6.72
C THR A 494 20.58 -25.91 8.20
N PRO A 495 19.79 -26.45 9.15
CA PRO A 495 20.07 -26.27 10.57
C PRO A 495 21.42 -26.88 10.98
N GLY A 496 22.33 -26.04 11.46
CA GLY A 496 23.69 -26.35 11.86
C GLY A 496 24.71 -26.38 10.71
N GLU A 497 24.31 -26.05 9.49
CA GLU A 497 25.09 -26.23 8.26
C GLU A 497 25.08 -24.95 7.40
N PRO A 498 26.01 -24.79 6.44
CA PRO A 498 25.98 -23.64 5.53
C PRO A 498 24.69 -23.52 4.72
N GLU A 499 24.19 -22.29 4.60
CA GLU A 499 23.00 -21.97 3.83
C GLU A 499 23.15 -22.34 2.34
N PRO A 500 22.05 -22.71 1.65
CA PRO A 500 22.06 -22.85 0.20
C PRO A 500 22.45 -21.53 -0.48
N GLY A 501 23.35 -21.57 -1.46
CA GLY A 501 23.74 -20.38 -2.25
C GLY A 501 25.15 -19.82 -1.99
N ILE A 502 25.85 -20.30 -0.96
CA ILE A 502 27.31 -20.14 -0.78
C ILE A 502 28.13 -21.30 -1.36
N GLU A 503 27.45 -22.38 -1.75
CA GLU A 503 28.05 -23.44 -2.57
C GLU A 503 28.36 -22.90 -3.97
N PRO A 504 29.48 -23.27 -4.61
CA PRO A 504 29.79 -22.79 -5.94
C PRO A 504 28.68 -23.22 -6.91
N TYR A 505 28.05 -22.26 -7.59
CA TYR A 505 27.28 -22.54 -8.79
C TYR A 505 28.16 -23.36 -9.72
N VAL A 506 27.66 -24.53 -10.08
CA VAL A 506 28.40 -25.43 -10.96
C VAL A 506 28.36 -24.79 -12.35
N ALA A 507 29.48 -24.81 -13.08
CA ALA A 507 29.59 -24.17 -14.40
C ALA A 507 28.79 -24.87 -15.52
N VAL A 508 27.84 -25.73 -15.15
CA VAL A 508 27.00 -26.51 -16.06
C VAL A 508 25.68 -25.76 -16.25
N ASP A 509 25.28 -25.55 -17.50
CA ASP A 509 24.10 -24.76 -17.87
C ASP A 509 22.91 -25.69 -18.20
N ILE A 510 22.40 -26.35 -17.16
CA ILE A 510 21.11 -27.08 -17.23
C ILE A 510 20.07 -26.21 -16.54
N ILE A 511 18.98 -25.90 -17.24
CA ILE A 511 17.90 -25.04 -16.72
C ILE A 511 16.58 -25.77 -16.70
N PHE A 512 15.71 -25.42 -15.75
CA PHE A 512 14.30 -25.79 -15.84
C PHE A 512 13.65 -25.09 -17.04
N THR A 513 12.77 -25.78 -17.75
CA THR A 513 11.96 -25.18 -18.83
C THR A 513 10.46 -25.26 -18.58
N GLU A 514 9.97 -26.31 -17.92
CA GLU A 514 8.55 -26.49 -17.68
C GLU A 514 8.32 -27.37 -16.44
N VAL A 515 7.26 -27.11 -15.67
CA VAL A 515 6.93 -27.90 -14.46
C VAL A 515 5.43 -28.16 -14.42
N LEU A 516 4.98 -29.36 -14.06
CA LEU A 516 3.58 -29.66 -13.75
C LEU A 516 3.42 -30.01 -12.26
N PRO A 517 3.08 -29.04 -11.39
CA PRO A 517 2.93 -29.29 -9.96
C PRO A 517 1.62 -29.96 -9.56
N ASP A 518 0.55 -29.72 -10.32
CA ASP A 518 -0.78 -30.26 -10.03
C ASP A 518 -1.24 -31.09 -11.22
N SER A 519 -1.19 -32.41 -11.10
CA SER A 519 -1.54 -33.30 -12.21
C SER A 519 -3.02 -33.67 -12.19
N PHE A 520 -3.57 -34.13 -13.32
CA PHE A 520 -4.98 -34.56 -13.32
C PHE A 520 -5.23 -35.72 -12.34
N GLY A 521 -6.07 -35.48 -11.33
CA GLY A 521 -6.46 -36.49 -10.35
C GLY A 521 -5.45 -36.66 -9.20
N SER A 522 -4.66 -37.72 -9.23
CA SER A 522 -3.71 -38.03 -8.14
C SER A 522 -2.27 -37.77 -8.58
N ASP A 523 -1.57 -36.88 -7.88
CA ASP A 523 -0.18 -36.50 -8.14
C ASP A 523 0.82 -37.65 -8.12
N THR A 524 0.49 -38.67 -7.34
CA THR A 524 1.29 -39.90 -7.24
C THR A 524 1.11 -40.86 -8.42
N GLN A 525 0.47 -40.44 -9.50
CA GLN A 525 0.40 -41.24 -10.71
C GLN A 525 1.76 -41.33 -11.42
N SER A 526 1.90 -42.33 -12.28
CA SER A 526 3.05 -42.40 -13.18
C SER A 526 2.83 -41.50 -14.40
N TRP A 527 3.93 -41.09 -15.02
CA TRP A 527 3.90 -40.43 -16.32
C TRP A 527 2.97 -41.16 -17.31
N PRO A 528 2.10 -40.46 -18.06
CA PRO A 528 2.02 -39.00 -18.20
C PRO A 528 1.05 -38.29 -17.24
N ASN A 529 0.40 -39.01 -16.31
CA ASN A 529 -0.71 -38.47 -15.51
C ASN A 529 -0.29 -37.99 -14.11
N GLY A 530 1.00 -38.03 -13.77
CA GLY A 530 1.51 -37.55 -12.48
C GLY A 530 2.44 -36.35 -12.67
N GLU A 531 2.93 -35.80 -11.56
CA GLU A 531 3.84 -34.65 -11.54
C GLU A 531 5.16 -34.90 -12.31
N TRP A 532 5.65 -33.85 -12.95
CA TRP A 532 6.92 -33.86 -13.66
C TRP A 532 7.59 -32.49 -13.71
N LEU A 533 8.89 -32.50 -13.95
CA LEU A 533 9.71 -31.32 -14.21
C LEU A 533 10.51 -31.54 -15.49
N GLU A 534 10.78 -30.47 -16.22
CA GLU A 534 11.52 -30.51 -17.47
C GLU A 534 12.81 -29.69 -17.37
N LEU A 535 13.88 -30.28 -17.89
CA LEU A 535 15.20 -29.67 -17.96
C LEU A 535 15.65 -29.52 -19.41
N PHE A 536 16.34 -28.43 -19.72
CA PHE A 536 17.01 -28.18 -20.99
C PHE A 536 18.52 -28.06 -20.79
N ASN A 537 19.28 -28.71 -21.65
CA ASN A 537 20.73 -28.54 -21.68
C ASN A 537 21.11 -27.37 -22.60
N ASN A 538 21.37 -26.23 -21.99
CA ASN A 538 21.81 -25.01 -22.68
C ASN A 538 23.35 -24.97 -22.86
N ASP A 539 24.07 -25.95 -22.33
CA ASP A 539 25.51 -26.10 -22.56
C ASP A 539 25.79 -26.72 -23.95
N THR A 540 27.04 -26.62 -24.36
CA THR A 540 27.61 -27.21 -25.57
C THR A 540 28.07 -28.66 -25.38
N THR A 541 28.00 -29.21 -24.16
CA THR A 541 28.43 -30.58 -23.83
C THR A 541 27.33 -31.40 -23.16
N ALA A 542 27.37 -32.72 -23.34
CA ALA A 542 26.39 -33.61 -22.73
C ALA A 542 26.59 -33.69 -21.21
N VAL A 543 25.49 -33.72 -20.46
CA VAL A 543 25.49 -33.70 -18.99
C VAL A 543 24.85 -34.99 -18.46
N ASP A 544 25.52 -35.64 -17.51
CA ASP A 544 25.00 -36.82 -16.81
C ASP A 544 24.33 -36.41 -15.49
N LEU A 545 23.02 -36.61 -15.40
CA LEU A 545 22.19 -36.27 -14.24
C LEU A 545 22.24 -37.35 -13.14
N THR A 546 23.04 -38.42 -13.31
CA THR A 546 23.11 -39.51 -12.34
C THR A 546 23.54 -39.00 -10.96
N GLY A 547 22.67 -39.17 -9.96
CA GLY A 547 22.93 -38.77 -8.57
C GLY A 547 22.66 -37.29 -8.28
N TRP A 548 22.26 -36.51 -9.28
CA TRP A 548 21.71 -35.17 -9.09
C TRP A 548 20.40 -35.27 -8.32
N LYS A 549 20.00 -34.17 -7.68
CA LYS A 549 18.81 -34.14 -6.82
C LYS A 549 17.96 -32.92 -7.10
N LEU A 550 16.65 -33.13 -7.01
CA LEU A 550 15.69 -32.07 -6.75
C LEU A 550 15.58 -31.91 -5.23
N LYS A 551 15.61 -30.68 -4.74
CA LYS A 551 15.41 -30.33 -3.34
C LYS A 551 14.33 -29.28 -3.23
N ALA A 552 13.38 -29.47 -2.33
CA ALA A 552 12.38 -28.47 -2.01
C ALA A 552 12.73 -27.72 -0.72
N SER A 553 12.12 -26.55 -0.52
CA SER A 553 12.34 -25.67 0.63
C SER A 553 12.16 -26.32 2.01
N ASN A 554 11.26 -27.30 2.12
CA ASN A 554 11.02 -28.08 3.35
C ASN A 554 11.90 -29.34 3.48
N SER A 555 13.04 -29.38 2.80
CA SER A 555 14.02 -30.48 2.81
C SER A 555 13.56 -31.80 2.21
N ARG A 556 12.42 -31.83 1.48
CA ARG A 556 12.10 -32.96 0.59
C ARG A 556 13.21 -33.07 -0.46
N SER A 557 13.68 -34.28 -0.72
CA SER A 557 14.69 -34.52 -1.75
C SER A 557 14.35 -35.72 -2.62
N PHE A 558 14.63 -35.59 -3.92
CA PHE A 558 14.43 -36.62 -4.93
C PHE A 558 15.73 -36.81 -5.72
N THR A 559 16.27 -38.03 -5.74
CA THR A 559 17.48 -38.33 -6.51
C THR A 559 17.09 -38.78 -7.92
N ILE A 560 17.64 -38.10 -8.93
CA ILE A 560 17.37 -38.36 -10.33
C ILE A 560 18.16 -39.60 -10.78
N GLY A 561 17.48 -40.51 -11.47
CA GLY A 561 18.10 -41.60 -12.21
C GLY A 561 17.39 -41.88 -13.54
N ALA A 562 17.98 -42.71 -14.39
CA ALA A 562 17.46 -43.00 -15.73
C ALA A 562 16.00 -43.48 -15.76
N HIS A 563 15.55 -44.21 -14.73
CA HIS A 563 14.17 -44.69 -14.62
C HIS A 563 13.14 -43.58 -14.37
N ASN A 564 13.59 -42.36 -14.01
CA ASN A 564 12.74 -41.18 -13.84
C ASN A 564 12.59 -40.39 -15.14
N LEU A 565 13.29 -40.76 -16.22
CA LEU A 565 13.33 -40.03 -17.48
C LEU A 565 12.59 -40.82 -18.57
N PRO A 566 11.23 -40.80 -18.61
CA PRO A 566 10.44 -41.69 -19.45
C PRO A 566 10.65 -41.49 -20.96
N LEU A 567 11.20 -40.35 -21.37
CA LEU A 567 11.47 -40.00 -22.77
C LEU A 567 12.93 -40.29 -23.19
N GLN A 568 13.75 -40.83 -22.28
CA GLN A 568 15.18 -41.09 -22.51
C GLN A 568 15.54 -42.53 -22.12
N SER A 569 16.69 -43.01 -22.62
CA SER A 569 17.19 -44.36 -22.30
C SER A 569 18.20 -44.40 -21.15
N ASP A 570 18.80 -43.26 -20.82
CA ASP A 570 19.77 -43.08 -19.76
C ASP A 570 19.54 -41.71 -19.08
N ALA A 571 20.44 -41.31 -18.16
CA ALA A 571 20.37 -40.03 -17.46
C ALA A 571 21.24 -38.94 -18.11
N ILE A 572 21.57 -39.10 -19.40
CA ILE A 572 22.45 -38.17 -20.11
C ILE A 572 21.61 -37.29 -21.04
N ILE A 573 21.65 -35.97 -20.81
CA ILE A 573 21.02 -34.98 -21.68
C ILE A 573 22.06 -34.42 -22.67
N GLN A 574 21.83 -34.58 -23.98
CA GLN A 574 22.75 -34.03 -24.99
C GLN A 574 22.59 -32.50 -25.10
N PRO A 575 23.60 -31.78 -25.66
CA PRO A 575 23.50 -30.35 -25.91
C PRO A 575 22.25 -30.00 -26.73
N GLY A 576 21.45 -29.05 -26.26
CA GLY A 576 20.23 -28.60 -26.93
C GLY A 576 19.07 -29.60 -26.87
N GLU A 577 19.18 -30.68 -26.09
CA GLU A 577 18.08 -31.62 -25.84
C GLU A 577 17.36 -31.33 -24.51
N ILE A 578 16.18 -31.93 -24.37
CA ILE A 578 15.32 -31.85 -23.19
C ILE A 578 15.29 -33.18 -22.45
N ALA A 579 15.23 -33.12 -21.12
CA ALA A 579 14.96 -34.23 -20.23
C ALA A 579 13.70 -33.96 -19.40
N LEU A 580 12.67 -34.79 -19.56
CA LEU A 580 11.51 -34.80 -18.69
C LEU A 580 11.73 -35.75 -17.53
N ILE A 581 11.67 -35.24 -16.30
CA ILE A 581 11.76 -35.98 -15.05
C ILE A 581 10.36 -36.24 -14.52
N ALA A 582 9.93 -37.49 -14.53
CA ALA A 582 8.70 -37.94 -13.90
C ALA A 582 8.94 -38.39 -12.46
N LEU A 583 8.15 -37.88 -11.52
CA LEU A 583 8.26 -38.25 -10.10
C LEU A 583 7.70 -39.65 -9.81
N ASN A 584 6.84 -40.16 -10.70
CA ASN A 584 6.38 -41.55 -10.77
C ASN A 584 5.89 -42.14 -9.43
N GLY A 585 5.06 -41.39 -8.70
CA GLY A 585 4.30 -41.94 -7.58
C GLY A 585 5.03 -42.13 -6.26
N THR A 586 6.09 -41.35 -6.02
CA THR A 586 6.67 -41.25 -4.68
C THR A 586 5.84 -40.33 -3.78
N ASN A 587 5.63 -40.73 -2.53
CA ASN A 587 5.06 -39.86 -1.50
C ASN A 587 6.14 -39.04 -0.76
N SER A 588 7.43 -39.32 -1.01
CA SER A 588 8.53 -38.67 -0.29
C SER A 588 8.97 -37.34 -0.90
N PHE A 589 8.59 -37.10 -2.16
CA PHE A 589 8.82 -35.87 -2.88
C PHE A 589 7.60 -35.62 -3.75
N TYR A 590 7.02 -34.44 -3.62
CA TYR A 590 5.85 -34.00 -4.36
C TYR A 590 6.04 -32.52 -4.65
N LEU A 591 5.30 -31.97 -5.60
CA LEU A 591 5.28 -30.55 -5.87
C LEU A 591 4.06 -29.97 -5.15
N LYS A 592 4.15 -28.74 -4.62
CA LYS A 592 2.97 -28.09 -4.05
C LYS A 592 2.20 -27.36 -5.15
N GLN A 593 0.88 -27.45 -5.09
CA GLN A 593 -0.02 -26.65 -5.92
C GLN A 593 0.00 -25.15 -5.55
N SER A 594 0.32 -24.86 -4.29
CA SER A 594 0.60 -23.52 -3.77
C SER A 594 2.08 -23.18 -3.89
N THR A 595 2.57 -22.20 -3.14
CA THR A 595 3.98 -21.79 -3.18
C THR A 595 4.94 -22.96 -2.93
N ASP A 596 5.83 -23.19 -3.89
CA ASP A 596 6.95 -24.11 -3.77
C ASP A 596 8.19 -23.54 -4.45
N ILE A 597 9.35 -24.04 -4.03
CA ILE A 597 10.64 -23.77 -4.68
C ILE A 597 11.36 -25.10 -4.79
N ILE A 598 11.74 -25.47 -6.02
CA ILE A 598 12.51 -26.66 -6.33
C ILE A 598 13.87 -26.25 -6.86
N THR A 599 14.92 -26.72 -6.20
CA THR A 599 16.30 -26.51 -6.62
C THR A 599 16.92 -27.81 -7.14
N LEU A 600 17.53 -27.72 -8.31
CA LEU A 600 18.37 -28.75 -8.89
C LEU A 600 19.79 -28.62 -8.34
N THR A 601 20.29 -29.70 -7.73
CA THR A 601 21.67 -29.80 -7.27
C THR A 601 22.40 -30.95 -7.95
N ASP A 602 23.67 -30.75 -8.27
CA ASP A 602 24.54 -31.80 -8.83
C ASP A 602 24.85 -32.90 -7.79
N ALA A 603 25.62 -33.92 -8.19
CA ALA A 603 26.01 -35.01 -7.32
C ALA A 603 26.91 -34.61 -6.13
N ASN A 604 27.52 -33.41 -6.17
CA ASN A 604 28.34 -32.83 -5.12
C ASN A 604 27.58 -31.80 -4.26
N ALA A 605 26.26 -31.68 -4.45
CA ALA A 605 25.38 -30.70 -3.82
C ALA A 605 25.57 -29.24 -4.26
N GLY A 606 26.32 -28.98 -5.33
CA GLY A 606 26.38 -27.65 -5.96
C GLY A 606 25.05 -27.31 -6.63
N ILE A 607 24.62 -26.05 -6.53
CA ILE A 607 23.38 -25.58 -7.14
C ILE A 607 23.58 -25.42 -8.65
N VAL A 608 22.63 -25.93 -9.43
CA VAL A 608 22.62 -25.84 -10.89
C VAL A 608 21.56 -24.84 -11.33
N ASP A 609 20.30 -25.04 -10.92
CA ASP A 609 19.20 -24.13 -11.22
C ASP A 609 18.08 -24.25 -10.17
N SER A 610 17.21 -23.24 -10.09
CA SER A 610 16.07 -23.20 -9.18
C SER A 610 14.82 -22.66 -9.88
N VAL A 611 13.69 -23.30 -9.62
CA VAL A 611 12.36 -22.87 -10.09
C VAL A 611 11.44 -22.70 -8.90
N GLY A 612 10.63 -21.64 -8.90
CA GLY A 612 9.61 -21.41 -7.88
C GLY A 612 8.36 -20.80 -8.47
N TRP A 613 7.23 -21.05 -7.83
CA TRP A 613 5.91 -20.55 -8.22
C TRP A 613 5.07 -20.25 -6.98
N ASN A 614 3.97 -19.53 -7.18
CA ASN A 614 3.03 -19.20 -6.10
C ASN A 614 1.74 -20.01 -6.18
N HIS A 615 1.38 -20.46 -7.39
CA HIS A 615 0.13 -21.14 -7.68
C HIS A 615 0.27 -21.98 -8.96
N SER A 616 -0.45 -23.09 -9.02
CA SER A 616 -0.70 -23.86 -10.24
C SER A 616 -2.14 -24.39 -10.25
N SER A 617 -2.78 -24.36 -11.41
CA SER A 617 -4.05 -25.05 -11.64
C SER A 617 -3.88 -26.53 -11.99
N GLU A 618 -4.89 -27.33 -11.67
CA GLU A 618 -4.92 -28.76 -12.02
C GLU A 618 -4.69 -28.98 -13.52
N ASN A 619 -3.71 -29.83 -13.82
CA ASN A 619 -3.33 -30.24 -15.17
C ASN A 619 -2.86 -29.09 -16.08
N ILE A 620 -2.36 -27.99 -15.48
CA ILE A 620 -1.71 -26.90 -16.19
C ILE A 620 -0.26 -26.78 -15.70
N SER A 621 0.67 -26.85 -16.65
CA SER A 621 2.09 -26.67 -16.36
C SER A 621 2.43 -25.19 -16.12
N LEU A 622 3.66 -24.94 -15.70
CA LEU A 622 4.21 -23.62 -15.44
C LEU A 622 5.50 -23.43 -16.25
N VAL A 623 5.73 -22.20 -16.71
CA VAL A 623 6.95 -21.77 -17.41
C VAL A 623 7.45 -20.44 -16.83
N ALA A 624 8.68 -20.06 -17.19
CA ALA A 624 9.23 -18.78 -16.79
C ALA A 624 8.36 -17.60 -17.30
N PRO A 625 8.06 -16.60 -16.45
CA PRO A 625 7.19 -15.48 -16.79
C PRO A 625 7.80 -14.52 -17.83
N GLY A 626 9.10 -14.56 -18.06
CA GLY A 626 9.78 -13.81 -19.12
C GLY A 626 9.72 -14.47 -20.50
N SER A 627 8.87 -15.47 -20.71
CA SER A 627 8.70 -16.14 -21.99
C SER A 627 7.46 -15.62 -22.73
N SER A 628 7.52 -15.59 -24.06
CA SER A 628 6.32 -15.32 -24.88
C SER A 628 5.23 -16.38 -24.71
N HIS A 629 5.62 -17.59 -24.28
CA HIS A 629 4.69 -18.68 -23.99
C HIS A 629 3.84 -18.43 -22.75
N ALA A 630 4.37 -17.70 -21.77
CA ALA A 630 3.66 -17.20 -20.60
C ALA A 630 2.69 -16.03 -20.89
N GLY A 631 2.63 -15.57 -22.15
CA GLY A 631 1.82 -14.41 -22.56
C GLY A 631 2.36 -13.08 -22.06
N TYR A 632 3.69 -12.96 -22.00
CA TYR A 632 4.41 -11.75 -21.69
C TYR A 632 5.46 -11.46 -22.78
N THR A 633 6.00 -10.25 -22.82
CA THR A 633 7.22 -9.98 -23.60
C THR A 633 8.37 -10.91 -23.18
N THR A 634 9.48 -10.94 -23.92
CA THR A 634 10.69 -11.73 -23.57
C THR A 634 11.43 -11.21 -22.32
N SER A 635 10.74 -10.54 -21.40
CA SER A 635 11.24 -10.00 -20.15
C SER A 635 10.20 -10.20 -19.05
N ASN A 636 10.67 -10.42 -17.82
CA ASN A 636 9.77 -10.66 -16.70
C ASN A 636 8.99 -9.36 -16.36
N PRO A 637 7.64 -9.34 -16.43
CA PRO A 637 6.84 -8.18 -16.08
C PRO A 637 6.96 -7.81 -14.60
N ALA A 638 6.88 -6.51 -14.30
CA ALA A 638 6.92 -6.01 -12.92
C ALA A 638 5.74 -6.56 -12.09
N GLY A 639 6.01 -7.02 -10.87
CA GLY A 639 4.99 -7.53 -9.94
C GLY A 639 4.65 -9.01 -10.11
N VAL A 640 5.09 -9.68 -11.17
CA VAL A 640 4.96 -11.14 -11.29
C VAL A 640 6.16 -11.81 -10.63
N THR A 641 5.88 -12.63 -9.62
CA THR A 641 6.88 -13.45 -8.92
C THR A 641 6.63 -14.93 -9.21
N GLY A 642 7.70 -15.68 -9.45
CA GLY A 642 7.63 -17.10 -9.77
C GLY A 642 7.16 -17.42 -11.19
N TRP A 643 7.10 -18.71 -11.49
CA TRP A 643 6.63 -19.27 -12.76
C TRP A 643 5.11 -19.25 -12.88
N VAL A 644 4.64 -19.16 -14.11
CA VAL A 644 3.23 -18.92 -14.44
C VAL A 644 2.74 -19.87 -15.52
N GLU A 645 1.42 -20.02 -15.61
CA GLU A 645 0.77 -20.89 -16.59
C GLU A 645 1.00 -20.40 -18.03
N PRO A 646 1.46 -21.27 -18.95
CA PRO A 646 1.64 -20.97 -20.36
C PRO A 646 0.33 -21.11 -21.15
N ALA A 647 0.38 -20.79 -22.45
CA ALA A 647 -0.74 -21.00 -23.35
C ALA A 647 -1.19 -22.46 -23.50
N TRP A 648 -0.26 -23.41 -23.33
CA TRP A 648 -0.50 -24.86 -23.26
C TRP A 648 0.79 -25.55 -22.79
N SER A 649 0.68 -26.78 -22.27
CA SER A 649 1.85 -27.55 -21.85
C SER A 649 2.62 -28.19 -23.01
N THR A 650 3.95 -28.22 -22.93
CA THR A 650 4.86 -28.75 -23.98
C THR A 650 5.78 -29.86 -23.47
N PRO A 651 5.26 -30.91 -22.80
CA PRO A 651 6.14 -31.89 -22.17
C PRO A 651 7.02 -32.64 -23.17
N GLY A 652 8.33 -32.57 -22.95
CA GLY A 652 9.35 -33.18 -23.80
C GLY A 652 9.71 -32.34 -25.02
N GLU A 653 9.20 -31.11 -25.14
CA GLU A 653 9.42 -30.20 -26.27
C GLU A 653 9.81 -28.79 -25.77
N LEU A 654 10.61 -28.06 -26.54
CA LEU A 654 10.97 -26.69 -26.15
C LEU A 654 9.73 -25.80 -26.21
N ASN A 655 9.51 -25.03 -25.14
CA ASN A 655 8.50 -23.96 -25.13
C ASN A 655 8.64 -23.08 -26.38
N PRO A 656 7.55 -22.84 -27.15
CA PRO A 656 7.58 -21.96 -28.30
C PRO A 656 7.97 -20.52 -27.93
N VAL A 657 8.79 -19.91 -28.79
CA VAL A 657 9.16 -18.50 -28.70
C VAL A 657 8.55 -17.74 -29.87
N TRP A 658 7.81 -16.69 -29.55
CA TRP A 658 7.17 -15.79 -30.51
C TRP A 658 7.83 -14.41 -30.52
N PRO A 659 7.84 -13.72 -31.66
CA PRO A 659 8.23 -12.32 -31.71
C PRO A 659 7.20 -11.44 -30.98
N LEU A 660 7.60 -10.20 -30.70
CA LEU A 660 6.73 -9.16 -30.16
C LEU A 660 5.46 -9.02 -31.01
N TYR A 661 4.34 -8.79 -30.34
CA TYR A 661 3.05 -8.54 -30.94
C TYR A 661 2.98 -7.14 -31.54
N GLU A 662 2.82 -7.07 -32.86
CA GLU A 662 2.73 -5.80 -33.63
C GLU A 662 1.35 -5.57 -34.27
N GLU A 663 0.38 -6.45 -34.03
CA GLU A 663 -0.99 -6.30 -34.54
C GLU A 663 -1.82 -5.36 -33.65
N SER A 664 -3.10 -5.16 -34.01
CA SER A 664 -4.00 -4.23 -33.32
C SER A 664 -4.42 -4.71 -31.94
N ASN A 665 -4.61 -3.76 -31.02
CA ASN A 665 -5.09 -4.00 -29.66
C ASN A 665 -6.57 -3.61 -29.47
N GLU A 666 -7.27 -3.22 -30.54
CA GLU A 666 -8.66 -2.71 -30.51
C GLU A 666 -9.69 -3.87 -30.44
N LEU A 667 -9.56 -4.69 -29.39
CA LEU A 667 -10.47 -5.80 -29.06
C LEU A 667 -11.27 -5.46 -27.80
N VAL A 668 -12.57 -5.64 -27.84
CA VAL A 668 -13.48 -5.35 -26.71
C VAL A 668 -14.06 -6.66 -26.18
N LEU A 669 -14.05 -6.85 -24.87
CA LEU A 669 -14.77 -7.95 -24.21
C LEU A 669 -16.21 -7.49 -23.98
N THR A 670 -17.18 -8.08 -24.67
CA THR A 670 -18.54 -7.53 -24.77
C THR A 670 -19.56 -8.24 -23.90
N GLU A 671 -19.34 -9.52 -23.62
CA GLU A 671 -20.27 -10.32 -22.83
C GLU A 671 -19.55 -11.49 -22.18
N TYR A 672 -19.97 -11.90 -20.98
CA TYR A 672 -19.56 -13.19 -20.43
C TYR A 672 -20.64 -13.82 -19.56
N MET A 673 -20.57 -15.14 -19.43
CA MET A 673 -21.42 -15.94 -18.56
C MET A 673 -20.55 -16.95 -17.81
N GLY A 674 -20.60 -16.90 -16.49
CA GLY A 674 -19.92 -17.83 -15.59
C GLY A 674 -20.91 -18.65 -14.79
N TRP A 675 -20.57 -19.92 -14.55
CA TRP A 675 -21.29 -20.85 -13.67
C TRP A 675 -22.79 -20.95 -13.99
N CYS A 676 -23.17 -21.44 -15.16
CA CYS A 676 -24.58 -21.53 -15.57
C CYS A 676 -25.20 -22.91 -15.32
N ASP A 677 -26.30 -22.93 -14.52
CA ASP A 677 -27.06 -24.13 -14.15
C ASP A 677 -28.57 -24.02 -14.46
N ALA A 678 -28.95 -24.14 -15.73
CA ALA A 678 -30.37 -24.13 -16.13
C ALA A 678 -30.93 -25.53 -16.44
N ASN A 679 -32.17 -25.79 -15.98
CA ASN A 679 -32.96 -26.97 -16.35
C ASN A 679 -32.30 -28.33 -16.04
N GLY A 680 -31.40 -28.38 -15.05
CA GLY A 680 -30.66 -29.58 -14.69
C GLY A 680 -29.49 -29.92 -15.64
N ASN A 681 -29.14 -28.99 -16.54
CA ASN A 681 -27.92 -29.04 -17.33
C ASN A 681 -26.86 -28.14 -16.71
N ASN A 682 -25.62 -28.63 -16.72
CA ASN A 682 -24.45 -27.89 -16.28
C ASN A 682 -23.71 -27.40 -17.52
N TYR A 683 -23.76 -26.09 -17.78
CA TYR A 683 -23.09 -25.49 -18.94
C TYR A 683 -21.65 -25.14 -18.60
N GLY A 684 -20.81 -25.05 -19.63
CA GLY A 684 -19.48 -24.44 -19.53
C GLY A 684 -19.59 -22.91 -19.54
N ASP A 685 -18.52 -22.26 -19.11
CA ASP A 685 -18.46 -20.81 -19.09
C ASP A 685 -18.11 -20.29 -20.50
N TRP A 686 -18.42 -19.04 -20.78
CA TRP A 686 -18.02 -18.46 -22.06
C TRP A 686 -17.86 -16.95 -21.99
N ILE A 687 -17.07 -16.45 -22.94
CA ILE A 687 -16.78 -15.04 -23.14
C ILE A 687 -17.04 -14.68 -24.60
N GLU A 688 -17.55 -13.48 -24.85
CA GLU A 688 -17.65 -12.86 -26.15
C GLU A 688 -16.66 -11.70 -26.27
N VAL A 689 -16.03 -11.62 -27.44
CA VAL A 689 -15.19 -10.48 -27.83
C VAL A 689 -15.62 -9.92 -29.17
N TYR A 690 -15.42 -8.62 -29.36
CA TYR A 690 -15.73 -7.87 -30.56
C TYR A 690 -14.49 -7.17 -31.11
N ASN A 691 -14.23 -7.33 -32.42
CA ASN A 691 -13.20 -6.57 -33.10
C ASN A 691 -13.73 -5.18 -33.48
N ASN A 692 -13.29 -4.17 -32.73
CA ASN A 692 -13.66 -2.76 -32.94
C ASN A 692 -12.69 -2.02 -33.89
N ASP A 693 -11.68 -2.71 -34.42
CA ASP A 693 -10.76 -2.13 -35.38
C ASP A 693 -11.31 -2.17 -36.82
N SER A 694 -10.63 -1.42 -37.68
CA SER A 694 -10.65 -1.49 -39.13
C SER A 694 -9.81 -2.62 -39.74
N THR A 695 -9.03 -3.36 -38.92
CA THR A 695 -8.17 -4.47 -39.36
C THR A 695 -8.53 -5.78 -38.67
N SER A 696 -8.15 -6.92 -39.25
CA SER A 696 -8.38 -8.23 -38.61
C SER A 696 -7.43 -8.43 -37.44
N ILE A 697 -7.93 -8.98 -36.34
CA ILE A 697 -7.14 -9.30 -35.14
C ILE A 697 -6.98 -10.81 -35.03
N ASN A 698 -5.75 -11.32 -34.90
CA ASN A 698 -5.55 -12.72 -34.57
C ASN A 698 -5.60 -12.93 -33.05
N LEU A 699 -6.67 -13.57 -32.59
CA LEU A 699 -6.90 -13.88 -31.19
C LEU A 699 -5.99 -14.98 -30.65
N SER A 700 -5.23 -15.67 -31.50
CA SER A 700 -4.30 -16.69 -31.02
C SER A 700 -3.31 -16.05 -30.04
N ARG A 701 -3.19 -16.61 -28.83
CA ARG A 701 -2.33 -16.16 -27.72
C ARG A 701 -2.85 -14.96 -26.92
N TRP A 702 -3.98 -14.36 -27.28
CA TRP A 702 -4.65 -13.43 -26.37
C TRP A 702 -5.06 -14.18 -25.11
N ARG A 703 -5.10 -13.48 -23.98
CA ARG A 703 -5.30 -14.12 -22.68
C ARG A 703 -6.31 -13.36 -21.85
N ILE A 704 -7.04 -14.12 -21.06
CA ILE A 704 -8.04 -13.62 -20.13
C ILE A 704 -7.63 -14.10 -18.74
N ASP A 705 -7.46 -13.17 -17.80
CA ASP A 705 -7.14 -13.51 -16.42
C ASP A 705 -8.32 -13.13 -15.51
N THR A 706 -8.63 -14.01 -14.56
CA THR A 706 -9.41 -13.72 -13.37
C THR A 706 -8.46 -13.50 -12.18
N ASP A 707 -8.99 -13.38 -10.96
CA ASP A 707 -8.15 -13.27 -9.77
C ASP A 707 -7.29 -14.52 -9.51
N ASN A 708 -7.72 -15.68 -9.97
CA ASN A 708 -7.07 -16.96 -9.64
C ASN A 708 -6.70 -17.81 -10.85
N GLN A 709 -7.14 -17.48 -12.07
CA GLN A 709 -6.95 -18.32 -13.24
C GLN A 709 -6.59 -17.51 -14.47
N ARG A 710 -5.88 -18.16 -15.40
CA ARG A 710 -5.46 -17.57 -16.67
C ARG A 710 -5.89 -18.48 -17.81
N PHE A 711 -6.49 -17.90 -18.83
CA PHE A 711 -6.99 -18.64 -19.98
C PHE A 711 -6.52 -18.03 -21.29
N PHE A 712 -5.80 -18.82 -22.09
CA PHE A 712 -5.35 -18.40 -23.40
C PHE A 712 -6.34 -18.79 -24.50
N ILE A 713 -6.62 -17.82 -25.38
CA ILE A 713 -7.45 -18.02 -26.56
C ILE A 713 -6.61 -18.76 -27.60
N THR A 714 -6.83 -20.07 -27.68
CA THR A 714 -6.22 -20.96 -28.68
C THR A 714 -7.24 -21.51 -29.67
N GLN A 715 -8.52 -21.49 -29.31
CA GLN A 715 -9.65 -22.02 -30.08
C GLN A 715 -10.90 -21.16 -29.81
N LEU A 716 -11.80 -21.10 -30.80
CA LEU A 716 -13.08 -20.38 -30.65
C LEU A 716 -14.24 -21.34 -30.39
N GLY A 717 -15.23 -20.84 -29.68
CA GLY A 717 -16.52 -21.46 -29.45
C GLY A 717 -17.51 -21.17 -30.57
N GLN A 718 -18.53 -22.02 -30.66
CA GLN A 718 -19.72 -21.79 -31.48
C GLN A 718 -20.96 -22.01 -30.63
N ASN A 719 -21.97 -21.18 -30.87
CA ASN A 719 -23.27 -21.30 -30.24
C ASN A 719 -24.04 -22.52 -30.80
N ASN A 720 -24.70 -23.27 -29.91
CA ASN A 720 -25.60 -24.35 -30.30
C ASN A 720 -26.99 -23.81 -30.65
N VAL A 721 -27.42 -24.05 -31.88
CA VAL A 721 -28.73 -23.59 -32.40
C VAL A 721 -29.96 -24.15 -31.66
N GLN A 722 -29.80 -25.21 -30.86
CA GLN A 722 -30.87 -25.81 -30.06
C GLN A 722 -30.85 -25.35 -28.60
N ASP A 723 -29.73 -24.81 -28.13
CA ASP A 723 -29.51 -24.42 -26.74
C ASP A 723 -28.46 -23.31 -26.67
N GLN A 724 -28.92 -22.07 -26.52
CA GLN A 724 -28.06 -20.90 -26.63
C GLN A 724 -27.01 -20.79 -25.52
N ASN A 725 -27.21 -21.48 -24.40
CA ASN A 725 -26.28 -21.49 -23.26
C ASN A 725 -25.14 -22.51 -23.49
N LEU A 726 -25.27 -23.38 -24.48
CA LEU A 726 -24.26 -24.39 -24.81
C LEU A 726 -23.31 -23.85 -25.89
N ILE A 727 -22.28 -23.14 -25.44
CA ILE A 727 -21.16 -22.73 -26.29
C ILE A 727 -20.11 -23.84 -26.27
N ALA A 728 -19.85 -24.45 -27.44
CA ALA A 728 -18.91 -25.56 -27.55
C ALA A 728 -17.72 -25.16 -28.42
N VAL A 729 -16.52 -25.62 -28.05
CA VAL A 729 -15.30 -25.46 -28.85
C VAL A 729 -15.51 -25.98 -30.29
N ASN A 730 -15.15 -25.16 -31.28
CA ASN A 730 -15.09 -25.56 -32.68
C ASN A 730 -13.70 -25.27 -33.26
N GLN A 731 -12.89 -26.33 -33.35
CA GLN A 731 -11.52 -26.30 -33.86
C GLN A 731 -11.40 -25.92 -35.34
N THR A 732 -12.50 -25.85 -36.08
CA THR A 732 -12.49 -25.45 -37.50
C THR A 732 -12.64 -23.94 -37.71
N LEU A 733 -13.03 -23.19 -36.67
CA LEU A 733 -13.09 -21.74 -36.72
C LEU A 733 -11.68 -21.14 -36.69
N SER A 734 -11.47 -20.07 -37.47
CA SER A 734 -10.23 -19.31 -37.43
C SER A 734 -10.22 -18.40 -36.20
N THR A 735 -9.07 -18.29 -35.52
CA THR A 735 -8.86 -17.28 -34.48
C THR A 735 -8.65 -15.86 -35.05
N VAL A 736 -8.63 -15.70 -36.38
CA VAL A 736 -8.54 -14.39 -37.04
C VAL A 736 -9.95 -13.81 -37.14
N LEU A 737 -10.19 -12.74 -36.39
CA LEU A 737 -11.48 -12.04 -36.30
C LEU A 737 -11.47 -10.81 -37.22
N ASN A 738 -12.38 -10.73 -38.19
CA ASN A 738 -12.44 -9.58 -39.10
C ASN A 738 -13.08 -8.34 -38.43
N PRO A 739 -12.88 -7.14 -39.00
CA PRO A 739 -13.54 -5.92 -38.52
C PRO A 739 -15.05 -6.07 -38.34
N GLY A 740 -15.54 -5.75 -37.15
CA GLY A 740 -16.97 -5.79 -36.83
C GLY A 740 -17.57 -7.19 -36.60
N GLU A 741 -16.74 -8.23 -36.51
CA GLU A 741 -17.18 -9.57 -36.14
C GLU A 741 -17.08 -9.81 -34.61
N TYR A 742 -17.94 -10.69 -34.12
CA TYR A 742 -17.92 -11.23 -32.76
C TYR A 742 -17.31 -12.62 -32.76
N ALA A 743 -16.56 -12.95 -31.71
CA ALA A 743 -16.06 -14.29 -31.43
C ALA A 743 -16.50 -14.75 -30.05
N LEU A 744 -16.87 -16.03 -29.96
CA LEU A 744 -17.13 -16.70 -28.70
C LEU A 744 -15.91 -17.50 -28.28
N ILE A 745 -15.61 -17.49 -26.99
CA ILE A 745 -14.58 -18.30 -26.34
C ILE A 745 -15.31 -19.23 -25.38
N SER A 746 -15.20 -20.53 -25.62
CA SER A 746 -15.75 -21.57 -24.73
C SER A 746 -14.70 -21.92 -23.68
N LEU A 747 -15.11 -21.87 -22.42
CA LEU A 747 -14.27 -22.19 -21.26
C LEU A 747 -14.79 -23.46 -20.59
N PRO A 748 -13.91 -24.25 -19.96
CA PRO A 748 -14.35 -25.22 -18.96
C PRO A 748 -15.26 -24.56 -17.92
N ARG A 749 -16.13 -25.37 -17.33
CA ARG A 749 -17.00 -24.90 -16.24
C ARG A 749 -16.17 -24.49 -15.03
N SER A 750 -16.64 -23.47 -14.31
CA SER A 750 -16.04 -22.97 -13.06
C SER A 750 -14.69 -22.28 -13.27
N ILE A 751 -14.42 -21.84 -14.51
CA ILE A 751 -13.33 -20.92 -14.80
C ILE A 751 -13.75 -19.47 -14.48
N LEU A 752 -15.02 -19.16 -14.71
CA LEU A 752 -15.62 -17.88 -14.39
C LEU A 752 -16.69 -18.02 -13.32
N MET A 753 -16.64 -17.14 -12.34
CA MET A 753 -17.71 -16.88 -11.39
C MET A 753 -18.55 -15.68 -11.87
N PRO A 754 -19.84 -15.59 -11.49
CA PRO A 754 -20.66 -14.41 -11.77
C PRO A 754 -20.15 -13.10 -11.17
N ILE A 755 -19.16 -13.15 -10.28
CA ILE A 755 -18.60 -12.01 -9.54
C ILE A 755 -17.16 -11.68 -9.96
N ASP A 756 -16.58 -12.45 -10.89
CA ASP A 756 -15.17 -12.30 -11.25
C ASP A 756 -14.92 -10.98 -11.96
N VAL A 757 -13.81 -10.34 -11.60
CA VAL A 757 -13.25 -9.22 -12.36
C VAL A 757 -12.33 -9.77 -13.44
N ILE A 758 -12.78 -9.67 -14.69
CA ILE A 758 -12.07 -10.22 -15.85
C ILE A 758 -11.11 -9.17 -16.42
N LYS A 759 -9.88 -9.58 -16.73
CA LYS A 759 -8.87 -8.76 -17.40
C LYS A 759 -8.48 -9.38 -18.73
N LEU A 760 -8.54 -8.58 -19.79
CA LEU A 760 -8.12 -8.97 -21.13
C LEU A 760 -6.70 -8.49 -21.39
N TYR A 761 -5.84 -9.39 -21.86
CA TYR A 761 -4.46 -9.10 -22.22
C TYR A 761 -4.19 -9.45 -23.68
N ASN A 762 -3.39 -8.62 -24.33
CA ASN A 762 -2.81 -8.96 -25.61
C ASN A 762 -1.72 -10.05 -25.43
N PRO A 763 -1.19 -10.63 -26.53
CA PRO A 763 -0.22 -11.73 -26.45
C PRO A 763 1.11 -11.43 -25.74
N ASP A 764 1.44 -10.15 -25.55
CA ASP A 764 2.67 -9.70 -24.88
C ASP A 764 2.42 -9.26 -23.43
N GLY A 765 1.19 -9.43 -22.93
CA GLY A 765 0.82 -9.15 -21.54
C GLY A 765 0.46 -7.70 -21.25
N MET A 766 0.18 -6.89 -22.28
CA MET A 766 -0.41 -5.57 -22.11
C MET A 766 -1.89 -5.72 -21.80
N THR A 767 -2.34 -5.15 -20.68
CA THR A 767 -3.77 -5.10 -20.34
C THR A 767 -4.52 -4.21 -21.34
N ILE A 768 -5.56 -4.76 -21.95
CA ILE A 768 -6.44 -4.07 -22.91
C ILE A 768 -7.66 -3.51 -22.21
N SER A 769 -8.30 -4.32 -21.37
CA SER A 769 -9.40 -3.89 -20.52
C SER A 769 -9.36 -4.63 -19.19
N ALA A 770 -9.91 -3.99 -18.17
CA ALA A 770 -10.17 -4.60 -16.87
C ALA A 770 -11.60 -4.23 -16.49
N ALA A 771 -12.42 -5.24 -16.23
CA ALA A 771 -13.77 -5.02 -15.76
C ALA A 771 -13.75 -4.23 -14.43
N ASN A 772 -14.70 -3.32 -14.25
CA ASN A 772 -14.97 -2.77 -12.93
C ASN A 772 -15.53 -3.85 -12.00
N SER A 773 -15.49 -3.63 -10.68
CA SER A 773 -16.24 -4.47 -9.74
C SER A 773 -17.73 -4.30 -10.02
N HIS A 774 -18.40 -5.36 -10.44
CA HIS A 774 -19.83 -5.40 -10.67
C HIS A 774 -20.40 -6.56 -9.83
N GLY A 775 -21.31 -6.22 -8.92
CA GLY A 775 -21.60 -7.03 -7.72
C GLY A 775 -22.40 -8.31 -7.94
N ASP A 776 -22.86 -8.92 -6.84
CA ASP A 776 -23.58 -10.21 -6.74
C ASP A 776 -24.99 -10.28 -7.39
N GLY A 777 -25.25 -9.47 -8.41
CA GLY A 777 -26.58 -9.24 -8.99
C GLY A 777 -27.14 -10.37 -9.85
N ILE A 778 -26.34 -11.39 -10.15
CA ILE A 778 -26.71 -12.53 -11.00
C ILE A 778 -26.66 -13.83 -10.19
N ASP A 779 -27.72 -14.63 -10.27
CA ASP A 779 -27.75 -15.96 -9.66
C ASP A 779 -26.97 -16.94 -10.57
N PRO A 780 -26.00 -17.71 -10.06
CA PRO A 780 -25.34 -18.75 -10.85
C PRO A 780 -26.35 -19.76 -11.47
N ASN A 781 -27.53 -19.92 -10.88
CA ASN A 781 -28.55 -20.84 -11.42
C ASN A 781 -29.43 -20.26 -12.53
N SER A 782 -29.31 -18.97 -12.88
CA SER A 782 -30.18 -18.34 -13.90
C SER A 782 -29.56 -18.24 -15.28
N CYS A 783 -28.26 -18.54 -15.45
CA CYS A 783 -27.55 -18.38 -16.71
C CYS A 783 -27.66 -16.96 -17.28
N ASP A 784 -27.70 -15.95 -16.42
CA ASP A 784 -27.61 -14.57 -16.85
C ASP A 784 -26.15 -14.23 -17.18
N SER A 785 -25.97 -13.27 -18.07
CA SER A 785 -24.66 -12.78 -18.49
C SER A 785 -24.44 -11.34 -18.03
N TRP A 786 -23.18 -10.97 -17.93
CA TRP A 786 -22.76 -9.58 -17.84
C TRP A 786 -22.42 -9.08 -19.23
N ILE A 787 -22.81 -7.85 -19.54
CA ILE A 787 -22.56 -7.18 -20.82
C ILE A 787 -21.82 -5.87 -20.63
N SER A 788 -21.02 -5.51 -21.62
CA SER A 788 -20.30 -4.24 -21.70
C SER A 788 -20.19 -3.78 -23.16
N ASP A 789 -20.26 -2.47 -23.37
CA ASP A 789 -20.03 -1.85 -24.68
C ASP A 789 -18.56 -1.44 -24.88
N ASP A 790 -17.79 -1.33 -23.80
CA ASP A 790 -16.41 -0.83 -23.79
C ASP A 790 -15.40 -1.79 -23.12
N GLY A 791 -15.88 -2.89 -22.52
CA GLY A 791 -15.06 -3.87 -21.81
C GLY A 791 -14.63 -3.45 -20.42
N GLU A 792 -15.03 -2.26 -19.95
CA GLU A 792 -14.69 -1.71 -18.63
C GLU A 792 -15.93 -1.55 -17.75
N ASN A 793 -17.04 -1.08 -18.32
CA ASN A 793 -18.29 -0.83 -17.61
C ASN A 793 -19.28 -1.98 -17.84
N TRP A 794 -19.50 -2.77 -16.78
CA TRP A 794 -20.30 -3.99 -16.84
C TRP A 794 -21.68 -3.84 -16.21
N PHE A 795 -22.69 -4.40 -16.88
CA PHE A 795 -24.10 -4.40 -16.45
C PHE A 795 -24.74 -5.77 -16.65
N SER A 796 -25.72 -6.11 -15.82
CA SER A 796 -26.46 -7.37 -15.97
C SER A 796 -27.29 -7.32 -17.25
N ALA A 797 -27.13 -8.31 -18.13
CA ALA A 797 -27.91 -8.41 -19.35
C ALA A 797 -29.38 -8.72 -19.05
N ALA A 798 -30.29 -8.31 -19.94
CA ALA A 798 -31.68 -8.74 -19.87
C ALA A 798 -31.85 -10.24 -20.21
N TYR A 799 -30.98 -10.75 -21.09
CA TYR A 799 -30.82 -12.15 -21.47
C TYR A 799 -29.50 -12.29 -22.24
N PRO A 800 -28.87 -13.49 -22.30
CA PRO A 800 -27.61 -13.66 -23.01
C PRO A 800 -27.71 -13.52 -24.52
N THR A 801 -26.70 -12.92 -25.15
CA THR A 801 -26.63 -12.65 -26.60
C THR A 801 -25.42 -13.24 -27.32
N PRO A 802 -25.04 -14.53 -27.08
CA PRO A 802 -23.79 -15.08 -27.58
C PRO A 802 -23.66 -15.07 -29.12
N GLY A 803 -22.64 -14.35 -29.59
CA GLY A 803 -22.26 -14.18 -30.98
C GLY A 803 -22.95 -12.99 -31.66
N ALA A 804 -23.51 -12.04 -30.90
CA ALA A 804 -24.30 -10.92 -31.41
C ALA A 804 -24.17 -9.69 -30.51
N ALA A 805 -24.56 -8.53 -31.03
CA ALA A 805 -24.55 -7.30 -30.24
C ALA A 805 -25.51 -7.38 -29.04
N ASN A 806 -25.04 -6.88 -27.90
CA ASN A 806 -25.78 -6.73 -26.65
C ASN A 806 -27.10 -5.95 -26.83
N VAL A 807 -28.12 -6.29 -26.03
CA VAL A 807 -29.49 -5.72 -26.11
C VAL A 807 -29.99 -5.17 -24.77
#